data_AF-A0A7V0WYC7-F1
#
_entry.id   AF-A0A7V0WYC7-F1
#
_cell.length_a   1.000
_cell.length_b   1.000
_cell.length_c   1.000
_cell.angle_alpha   90.00
_cell.angle_beta   90.00
_cell.angle_gamma   90.00
#
_symmetry.space_group_name_H-M   'P 1'
#
loop_
_entity.id
_entity.type
_entity.pdbx_description
1 polymer ?
#
loop_
_entity_poly.entity_id
_entity_poly.type
_entity_poly.pdbx_seq_one_letter_code
_entity_poly.pdbx_strand_id
1 'polypeptide(L)'
;MNKFIIALTIFIFMVLSGTGSAAEQRDTLVVAPGDTLMQLSQTTIIPQSLRLTTGSLDTISVQQFQIDALNGTLRGRLGNRDTVMLIADYRYLEISLPRYRILNPPPRVYISQLPDSDLEQPPPTAQKPAQSGDFDFLKSGTIYRGVSLRSNSGMTLQSGLNIELQGNITDDISIVGSLSDQNIPIQPEGNTQTIEEIDKVFVRVQMPYESITFGDYEFSHQSASLSNYRRKLQGVLIESDRENSITRLSGAVTRGQFTSNYFNGEEANQGPYQLTGKEGETAIIILAGTERVWINGEPMQRGENNDYVIDYSTGEITFTPQRLITSDSRISVDFQYSNLVYQKNIWYARNTTSVAEGKLKFSGGVISETDDRENPIELSLSDADIAHLKTVGDQSGQAFQSTITTDSNGVYLFSGTDSILVYVGVGGTHSASFYNVGNRGAYRKVYTADSYYFEYVDKTDPTVSLSEVREAVYLPVKPLKLPAAQRLYHLSGQWQPSRYVSVSTELAGSDFDRNTFSGIGDDDNRDIAVNLNTDIMIPLTQKSRAGVNLQFRKIGDRFEPIERLQEVEYRRKWDLPSDSTQGEQVMEAGLNLNFNQQLQLNLDLGSYNRHRIDANRYKIGAAIQFGWLDRLAVYREQIRRSLPASSSDWVRQQMRLRLKMRAFNPFMDLYSEEYRDALMPIANFLFVEQRFGIEINGQRKLSGRIETYLRDDQDFEGGKWQPSAASQNYAVSGLLNDWKSFSGRFSYTYRIKEYFGADALPNQEVQLMDIMLKQQPRKLPYACETTMKIEEERMVKKEYQYYYVGEGKGQYSYDSTYSDFVPHANGDYILRILPAAIKEPVTSIRNGLRFQFNGRRLSGKIPWQFPTRLVSLTDLRLQQQIKSNHEPLSILAFDPAQIDQRWAFFNRIFQQDVLYYFRERRSNLRLRYLDNNIISQLDVRGTEKSSQQEISVRYKGNFIGTVTLESELRSKTTIRQSAFNSLRNRDIHSYGFENKFSCLWNIVNLCEVVIKAAYDEDRSAADLEALLLGLRNSYERKFQGKGRWRAFVEIDQVNVTPGGAPIPWEMSGGKKAGNTYGWGVSAEYRIGRNLSLRLNYEGWNEPNRDVYHLGGGEIRALF
;
A
#
# COMPACT_ATOMS: atom_id res chain seq x y z
N MET A 1 12.91 -46.84 23.60
CA MET A 1 13.25 -45.42 23.37
C MET A 1 12.25 -44.45 24.01
N ASN A 2 10.93 -44.71 23.98
CA ASN A 2 9.93 -43.83 24.60
C ASN A 2 10.02 -43.70 26.14
N LYS A 3 10.44 -44.73 26.88
CA LYS A 3 10.61 -44.62 28.35
C LYS A 3 11.83 -43.79 28.77
N PHE A 4 12.89 -43.78 27.95
CA PHE A 4 14.11 -42.99 28.20
C PHE A 4 13.89 -41.53 27.84
N ILE A 5 13.12 -41.26 26.79
CA ILE A 5 12.73 -39.89 26.43
C ILE A 5 11.79 -39.33 27.48
N ILE A 6 10.77 -40.07 27.94
CA ILE A 6 9.87 -39.62 29.01
C ILE A 6 10.63 -39.41 30.34
N ALA A 7 11.56 -40.29 30.70
CA ALA A 7 12.40 -40.10 31.87
C ALA A 7 13.34 -38.89 31.74
N LEU A 8 13.87 -38.63 30.54
CA LEU A 8 14.73 -37.47 30.25
C LEU A 8 13.91 -36.16 30.20
N THR A 9 12.68 -36.16 29.68
CA THR A 9 11.80 -34.98 29.76
C THR A 9 11.35 -34.72 31.18
N ILE A 10 11.05 -35.75 31.99
CA ILE A 10 10.70 -35.59 33.41
C ILE A 10 11.92 -35.10 34.21
N PHE A 11 13.12 -35.61 33.93
CA PHE A 11 14.37 -35.16 34.56
C PHE A 11 14.74 -33.73 34.15
N ILE A 12 14.57 -33.36 32.89
CA ILE A 12 14.81 -31.98 32.40
C ILE A 12 13.74 -31.02 32.96
N PHE A 13 12.47 -31.45 33.10
CA PHE A 13 11.43 -30.63 33.75
C PHE A 13 11.70 -30.45 35.25
N MET A 14 12.19 -31.47 35.95
CA MET A 14 12.59 -31.37 37.37
C MET A 14 13.85 -30.52 37.56
N VAL A 15 14.81 -30.55 36.63
CA VAL A 15 16.05 -29.76 36.70
C VAL A 15 15.82 -28.29 36.32
N LEU A 16 14.83 -27.99 35.47
CA LEU A 16 14.45 -26.60 35.11
C LEU A 16 13.43 -25.96 36.07
N SER A 17 12.85 -26.71 37.01
CA SER A 17 11.96 -26.19 38.06
C SER A 17 12.61 -26.24 39.45
N GLY A 18 13.90 -25.94 39.51
CA GLY A 18 14.58 -25.64 40.76
C GLY A 18 14.07 -24.32 41.36
N THR A 19 13.25 -24.45 42.40
CA THR A 19 12.72 -23.40 43.31
C THR A 19 11.44 -22.67 42.92
N GLY A 20 10.44 -23.41 42.43
CA GLY A 20 9.06 -23.12 42.85
C GLY A 20 8.82 -23.80 44.19
N SER A 21 8.88 -23.07 45.31
CA SER A 21 8.49 -23.64 46.61
C SER A 21 7.02 -24.04 46.53
N ALA A 22 6.72 -25.34 46.47
CA ALA A 22 5.34 -25.81 46.52
C ALA A 22 4.81 -25.53 47.93
N ALA A 23 4.05 -24.44 48.06
CA ALA A 23 3.41 -24.04 49.30
C ALA A 23 2.28 -25.01 49.67
N GLU A 24 2.12 -25.26 50.96
CA GLU A 24 1.00 -26.03 51.52
C GLU A 24 -0.15 -25.08 51.86
N GLN A 25 -1.35 -25.46 51.47
CA GLN A 25 -2.58 -24.73 51.76
C GLN A 25 -3.60 -25.68 52.39
N ARG A 26 -4.28 -25.19 53.43
CA ARG A 26 -5.40 -25.85 54.07
C ARG A 26 -6.65 -24.99 53.91
N ASP A 27 -7.62 -25.49 53.15
CA ASP A 27 -8.91 -24.83 52.98
C ASP A 27 -9.99 -25.55 53.79
N THR A 28 -10.90 -24.77 54.38
CA THR A 28 -12.12 -25.31 55.02
C THR A 28 -13.33 -24.92 54.18
N LEU A 29 -13.99 -25.90 53.59
CA LEU A 29 -15.12 -25.78 52.70
C LEU A 29 -16.38 -26.25 53.42
N VAL A 30 -17.46 -25.47 53.37
CA VAL A 30 -18.77 -25.91 53.85
C VAL A 30 -19.58 -26.34 52.63
N VAL A 31 -19.97 -27.61 52.56
CA VAL A 31 -20.67 -28.18 51.41
C VAL A 31 -22.10 -28.52 51.81
N ALA A 32 -23.07 -27.86 51.18
CA ALA A 32 -24.48 -28.10 51.44
C ALA A 32 -25.01 -29.31 50.63
N PRO A 33 -26.13 -29.92 51.03
CA PRO A 33 -26.73 -31.03 50.29
C PRO A 33 -27.11 -30.60 48.86
N GLY A 34 -26.45 -31.19 47.86
CA GLY A 34 -26.69 -30.93 46.43
C GLY A 34 -25.61 -30.13 45.71
N ASP A 35 -24.65 -29.54 46.42
CA ASP A 35 -23.52 -28.85 45.81
C ASP A 35 -22.64 -29.83 45.02
N THR A 36 -22.31 -29.47 43.78
CA THR A 36 -21.55 -30.33 42.85
C THR A 36 -20.20 -29.77 42.45
N LEU A 37 -19.91 -28.51 42.81
CA LEU A 37 -18.67 -27.81 42.49
C LEU A 37 -18.13 -27.15 43.75
N MET A 38 -16.89 -27.47 44.11
CA MET A 38 -16.16 -26.83 45.19
C MET A 38 -14.93 -26.14 44.61
N GLN A 39 -14.71 -24.90 45.04
CA GLN A 39 -13.58 -24.09 44.60
C GLN A 39 -12.55 -24.02 45.73
N LEU A 40 -11.31 -24.41 45.44
CA LEU A 40 -10.18 -24.20 46.32
C LEU A 40 -9.63 -22.78 46.15
N SER A 41 -9.00 -22.26 47.19
CA SER A 41 -8.49 -20.89 47.26
C SER A 41 -7.33 -20.63 46.32
N GLN A 42 -6.63 -21.69 45.88
CA GLN A 42 -5.45 -21.59 45.02
C GLN A 42 -5.60 -22.39 43.72
N THR A 43 -5.02 -21.86 42.65
CA THR A 43 -4.95 -22.51 41.32
C THR A 43 -3.67 -23.33 41.17
N THR A 44 -3.57 -24.14 40.12
CA THR A 44 -2.37 -24.98 39.86
C THR A 44 -1.99 -25.91 41.04
N ILE A 45 -3.00 -26.62 41.55
CA ILE A 45 -2.84 -27.59 42.64
C ILE A 45 -2.10 -28.85 42.14
N ILE A 46 -1.32 -29.48 43.01
CA ILE A 46 -0.69 -30.79 42.76
C ILE A 46 -1.70 -31.86 43.16
N PRO A 47 -2.38 -32.55 42.22
CA PRO A 47 -3.57 -33.36 42.54
C PRO A 47 -3.28 -34.52 43.49
N GLN A 48 -2.07 -35.07 43.44
CA GLN A 48 -1.64 -36.18 44.29
C GLN A 48 -1.43 -35.77 45.75
N SER A 49 -1.32 -34.47 46.04
CA SER A 49 -1.15 -33.94 47.39
C SER A 49 -2.48 -33.64 48.11
N LEU A 50 -3.60 -33.60 47.37
CA LEU A 50 -4.90 -33.26 47.92
C LEU A 50 -5.41 -34.37 48.86
N ARG A 51 -5.73 -33.99 50.09
CA ARG A 51 -6.42 -34.83 51.08
C ARG A 51 -7.69 -34.13 51.54
N LEU A 52 -8.81 -34.83 51.47
CA LEU A 52 -10.11 -34.34 51.92
C LEU A 52 -10.50 -35.07 53.20
N THR A 53 -10.75 -34.32 54.27
CA THR A 53 -11.25 -34.85 55.54
C THR A 53 -12.52 -34.12 55.95
N THR A 54 -13.42 -34.78 56.67
CA THR A 54 -14.59 -34.13 57.26
C THR A 54 -14.23 -33.45 58.58
N GLY A 55 -15.09 -32.56 59.08
CA GLY A 55 -14.93 -31.94 60.40
C GLY A 55 -14.82 -32.94 61.58
N SER A 56 -15.25 -34.20 61.39
CA SER A 56 -15.08 -35.32 62.35
C SER A 56 -13.80 -36.14 62.14
N LEU A 57 -12.89 -35.70 61.24
CA LEU A 57 -11.63 -36.34 60.85
C LEU A 57 -11.73 -37.62 60.01
N ASP A 58 -12.91 -37.96 59.49
CA ASP A 58 -13.05 -39.06 58.53
C ASP A 58 -12.50 -38.65 57.15
N THR A 59 -11.67 -39.50 56.55
CA THR A 59 -11.03 -39.23 55.26
C THR A 59 -11.94 -39.62 54.11
N ILE A 60 -12.16 -38.70 53.17
CA ILE A 60 -12.95 -38.92 51.97
C ILE A 60 -12.03 -39.24 50.80
N SER A 61 -12.37 -40.28 50.04
CA SER A 61 -11.61 -40.64 48.85
C SER A 61 -11.74 -39.57 47.77
N VAL A 62 -10.62 -38.95 47.42
CA VAL A 62 -10.54 -37.90 46.41
C VAL A 62 -10.89 -38.40 45.00
N GLN A 63 -10.88 -39.73 44.79
CA GLN A 63 -11.30 -40.37 43.53
C GLN A 63 -12.80 -40.15 43.20
N GLN A 64 -13.60 -39.74 44.18
CA GLN A 64 -15.02 -39.41 43.99
C GLN A 64 -15.23 -38.02 43.34
N PHE A 65 -14.16 -37.23 43.18
CA PHE A 65 -14.21 -35.90 42.59
C PHE A 65 -13.40 -35.84 41.29
N GLN A 66 -13.95 -35.17 40.29
CA GLN A 66 -13.20 -34.74 39.12
C GLN A 66 -12.44 -33.46 39.48
N ILE A 67 -11.11 -33.55 39.49
CA ILE A 67 -10.22 -32.47 39.92
C ILE A 67 -9.73 -31.69 38.69
N ASP A 68 -10.06 -30.41 38.59
CA ASP A 68 -9.41 -29.48 37.66
C ASP A 68 -8.25 -28.81 38.39
N ALA A 69 -7.07 -29.42 38.25
CA ALA A 69 -5.86 -29.03 38.94
C ALA A 69 -5.40 -27.60 38.61
N LEU A 70 -5.57 -27.20 37.35
CA LEU A 70 -5.16 -25.89 36.85
C LEU A 70 -6.04 -24.79 37.43
N ASN A 71 -7.33 -25.05 37.57
CA ASN A 71 -8.30 -24.05 37.99
C ASN A 71 -8.68 -24.14 39.47
N GLY A 72 -8.14 -25.11 40.22
CA GLY A 72 -8.38 -25.30 41.65
C GLY A 72 -9.83 -25.73 41.95
N THR A 73 -10.46 -26.53 41.08
CA THR A 73 -11.88 -26.90 41.24
C THR A 73 -12.08 -28.40 41.44
N LEU A 74 -12.98 -28.79 42.34
CA LEU A 74 -13.38 -30.16 42.61
C LEU A 74 -14.85 -30.34 42.23
N ARG A 75 -15.15 -31.23 41.28
CA ARG A 75 -16.51 -31.53 40.84
C ARG A 75 -16.94 -32.93 41.26
N GLY A 76 -17.95 -33.03 42.11
CA GLY A 76 -18.46 -34.30 42.62
C GLY A 76 -19.54 -34.09 43.68
N ARG A 77 -20.36 -35.13 43.92
CA ARG A 77 -21.42 -35.10 44.93
C ARG A 77 -20.98 -35.89 46.16
N LEU A 78 -21.11 -35.31 47.34
CA LEU A 78 -21.10 -36.09 48.58
C LEU A 78 -22.48 -36.71 48.80
N GLY A 79 -22.53 -38.00 49.11
CA GLY A 79 -23.78 -38.74 49.36
C GLY A 79 -24.49 -38.42 50.68
N ASN A 80 -24.13 -37.32 51.36
CA ASN A 80 -24.69 -36.97 52.67
C ASN A 80 -25.97 -36.12 52.56
N ARG A 81 -26.88 -36.30 53.53
CA ARG A 81 -28.17 -35.57 53.60
C ARG A 81 -28.08 -34.23 54.36
N ASP A 82 -26.99 -34.01 55.10
CA ASP A 82 -26.76 -32.80 55.89
C ASP A 82 -25.53 -32.03 55.37
N THR A 83 -25.44 -30.74 55.69
CA THR A 83 -24.28 -29.89 55.36
C THR A 83 -23.02 -30.39 56.05
N VAL A 84 -21.96 -30.65 55.29
CA VAL A 84 -20.69 -31.20 55.79
C VAL A 84 -19.58 -30.17 55.66
N MET A 85 -18.78 -30.01 56.72
CA MET A 85 -17.53 -29.27 56.65
C MET A 85 -16.41 -30.19 56.15
N LEU A 86 -15.76 -29.79 55.06
CA LEU A 86 -14.62 -30.47 54.45
C LEU A 86 -13.36 -29.64 54.67
N ILE A 87 -12.29 -30.30 55.06
CA ILE A 87 -10.95 -29.73 55.15
C ILE A 87 -10.13 -30.32 54.02
N ALA A 88 -9.66 -29.45 53.13
CA ALA A 88 -8.85 -29.78 51.96
C ALA A 88 -7.40 -29.33 52.20
N ASP A 89 -6.53 -30.30 52.45
CA ASP A 89 -5.08 -30.09 52.57
C ASP A 89 -4.42 -30.41 51.24
N TYR A 90 -3.72 -29.45 50.62
CA TYR A 90 -3.07 -29.65 49.32
C TYR A 90 -1.87 -28.73 49.11
N ARG A 91 -1.01 -29.11 48.17
CA ARG A 91 0.13 -28.30 47.70
C ARG A 91 -0.20 -27.67 46.35
N TYR A 92 0.22 -26.43 46.14
CA TYR A 92 0.01 -25.72 44.88
C TYR A 92 1.30 -25.03 44.41
N LEU A 93 1.31 -24.68 43.12
CA LEU A 93 2.39 -23.90 42.52
C LEU A 93 1.95 -22.43 42.43
N GLU A 94 2.76 -21.52 42.97
CA GLU A 94 2.55 -20.06 42.88
C GLU A 94 2.89 -19.53 41.48
N ILE A 95 2.09 -19.90 40.47
CA ILE A 95 2.27 -19.46 39.08
C ILE A 95 1.00 -18.79 38.59
N SER A 96 1.03 -17.47 38.41
CA SER A 96 -0.08 -16.69 37.85
C SER A 96 -0.08 -16.78 36.32
N LEU A 97 -0.88 -17.67 35.74
CA LEU A 97 -1.08 -17.75 34.28
C LEU A 97 -2.22 -16.81 33.84
N PRO A 98 -1.99 -15.80 32.99
CA PRO A 98 -3.06 -14.93 32.49
C PRO A 98 -4.03 -15.72 31.59
N ARG A 99 -5.34 -15.61 31.87
CA ARG A 99 -6.40 -16.25 31.09
C ARG A 99 -7.04 -15.25 30.13
N TYR A 100 -6.71 -15.36 28.84
CA TYR A 100 -7.51 -14.77 27.77
C TYR A 100 -8.05 -15.84 26.83
N ARG A 101 -9.36 -15.82 26.61
CA ARG A 101 -10.08 -16.53 25.55
C ARG A 101 -10.45 -15.49 24.50
N ILE A 102 -10.00 -15.68 23.25
CA ILE A 102 -10.84 -15.76 22.04
C ILE A 102 -9.95 -15.79 20.78
N LEU A 103 -10.33 -16.76 19.95
CA LEU A 103 -10.24 -16.97 18.50
C LEU A 103 -9.30 -16.14 17.61
N ASN A 104 -8.30 -16.89 17.12
CA ASN A 104 -8.01 -17.14 15.69
C ASN A 104 -7.57 -15.97 14.78
N PRO A 105 -6.91 -16.30 13.65
CA PRO A 105 -5.56 -15.81 13.40
C PRO A 105 -5.35 -15.30 11.98
N PRO A 106 -4.10 -14.89 11.66
CA PRO A 106 -3.72 -14.67 10.26
C PRO A 106 -2.20 -14.52 9.85
N PRO A 107 -1.77 -14.44 8.58
CA PRO A 107 -1.53 -15.35 7.46
C PRO A 107 -0.08 -15.18 7.00
N ARG A 108 0.28 -15.98 6.00
CA ARG A 108 1.63 -16.09 5.49
C ARG A 108 1.73 -15.81 4.00
N VAL A 109 2.79 -15.09 3.67
CA VAL A 109 3.38 -14.84 2.36
C VAL A 109 3.79 -16.14 1.66
N TYR A 110 3.50 -16.20 0.36
CA TYR A 110 3.83 -17.28 -0.58
C TYR A 110 5.19 -17.04 -1.26
N ILE A 111 5.96 -18.11 -1.48
CA ILE A 111 7.25 -18.09 -2.19
C ILE A 111 7.07 -18.75 -3.54
N SER A 112 7.33 -18.02 -4.62
CA SER A 112 7.30 -18.52 -5.99
C SER A 112 8.43 -19.54 -6.24
N GLN A 113 8.08 -20.75 -6.65
CA GLN A 113 9.03 -21.70 -7.23
C GLN A 113 9.04 -21.52 -8.76
N LEU A 114 10.23 -21.26 -9.30
CA LEU A 114 10.49 -21.34 -10.74
C LEU A 114 10.53 -22.81 -11.19
N PRO A 115 10.17 -23.10 -12.45
CA PRO A 115 9.97 -24.45 -12.94
C PRO A 115 11.30 -25.13 -13.28
N ASP A 116 11.57 -26.27 -12.66
CA ASP A 116 12.59 -27.21 -13.14
C ASP A 116 12.03 -28.03 -14.30
N SER A 117 12.85 -28.10 -15.35
CA SER A 117 12.59 -28.67 -16.66
C SER A 117 12.46 -30.20 -16.69
N ASP A 118 11.45 -30.66 -17.42
CA ASP A 118 11.33 -31.89 -18.21
C ASP A 118 12.32 -33.04 -17.95
N LEU A 119 11.80 -34.08 -17.28
CA LEU A 119 12.09 -35.46 -17.62
C LEU A 119 10.75 -36.17 -17.83
N GLU A 120 10.45 -36.51 -19.08
CA GLU A 120 9.28 -37.30 -19.48
C GLU A 120 9.20 -38.60 -18.65
N GLN A 121 8.17 -38.70 -17.80
CA GLN A 121 7.66 -39.99 -17.34
C GLN A 121 6.42 -40.32 -18.17
N PRO A 122 6.28 -41.55 -18.70
CA PRO A 122 5.07 -41.95 -19.39
C PRO A 122 3.86 -41.86 -18.43
N PRO A 123 2.67 -41.51 -18.94
CA PRO A 123 1.52 -41.23 -18.10
C PRO A 123 1.17 -42.49 -17.28
N PRO A 124 0.94 -42.37 -15.97
CA PRO A 124 0.39 -43.48 -15.20
C PRO A 124 -0.99 -43.82 -15.77
N THR A 125 -1.17 -45.07 -16.18
CA THR A 125 -2.46 -45.63 -16.57
C THR A 125 -3.47 -45.33 -15.47
N ALA A 126 -4.47 -44.51 -15.78
CA ALA A 126 -5.52 -44.15 -14.84
C ALA A 126 -6.32 -45.40 -14.44
N GLN A 127 -5.98 -45.99 -13.30
CA GLN A 127 -6.93 -46.82 -12.58
C GLN A 127 -8.01 -45.88 -12.06
N LYS A 128 -9.24 -46.04 -12.56
CA LYS A 128 -10.44 -45.39 -12.00
C LYS A 128 -10.42 -45.58 -10.49
N PRO A 129 -10.39 -44.50 -9.68
CA PRO A 129 -10.65 -44.64 -8.26
C PRO A 129 -12.07 -45.18 -8.11
N ALA A 130 -12.23 -46.16 -7.23
CA ALA A 130 -13.54 -46.61 -6.79
C ALA A 130 -14.29 -45.40 -6.23
N GLN A 131 -15.49 -45.14 -6.73
CA GLN A 131 -16.42 -44.17 -6.15
C GLN A 131 -16.84 -44.68 -4.76
N SER A 132 -16.11 -44.26 -3.73
CA SER A 132 -16.67 -44.02 -2.41
C SER A 132 -17.06 -42.54 -2.38
N GLY A 133 -18.35 -42.24 -2.14
CA GLY A 133 -18.85 -40.88 -2.08
C GLY A 133 -18.16 -40.11 -0.96
N ASP A 134 -17.22 -39.25 -1.34
CA ASP A 134 -16.71 -38.16 -0.54
C ASP A 134 -16.91 -36.89 -1.36
N PHE A 135 -17.62 -35.94 -0.78
CA PHE A 135 -17.80 -34.61 -1.35
C PHE A 135 -16.43 -34.00 -1.65
N ASP A 136 -16.26 -33.46 -2.86
CA ASP A 136 -15.02 -32.86 -3.37
C ASP A 136 -14.79 -31.50 -2.67
N PHE A 137 -14.46 -31.57 -1.38
CA PHE A 137 -14.20 -30.43 -0.50
C PHE A 137 -12.69 -30.22 -0.43
N LEU A 138 -12.17 -29.31 -1.25
CA LEU A 138 -10.78 -28.91 -1.22
C LEU A 138 -10.55 -27.95 -0.04
N LYS A 139 -9.74 -28.38 0.93
CA LYS A 139 -9.20 -27.52 1.99
C LYS A 139 -7.74 -27.31 1.66
N SER A 140 -7.32 -26.08 1.43
CA SER A 140 -5.91 -25.74 1.33
C SER A 140 -5.64 -24.57 2.25
N GLY A 141 -4.79 -24.76 3.25
CA GLY A 141 -4.52 -23.67 4.17
C GLY A 141 -3.37 -23.88 5.11
N THR A 142 -2.88 -22.80 5.71
CA THR A 142 -1.87 -22.81 6.76
C THR A 142 -2.38 -22.06 7.97
N ILE A 143 -2.30 -22.68 9.15
CA ILE A 143 -2.46 -21.99 10.43
C ILE A 143 -1.08 -21.95 11.07
N TYR A 144 -0.69 -20.85 11.69
CA TYR A 144 0.45 -20.87 12.58
C TYR A 144 0.32 -20.01 13.82
N ARG A 145 1.12 -20.36 14.82
CA ARG A 145 1.29 -19.62 16.08
C ARG A 145 2.75 -19.53 16.39
N GLY A 146 3.28 -18.33 16.29
CA GLY A 146 4.61 -17.92 16.69
C GLY A 146 4.58 -17.27 18.08
N VAL A 147 5.51 -17.62 18.95
CA VAL A 147 5.86 -16.86 20.14
C VAL A 147 7.27 -16.35 19.91
N SER A 148 7.53 -15.08 20.17
CA SER A 148 8.89 -14.56 20.26
C SER A 148 9.15 -14.00 21.64
N LEU A 149 10.35 -14.25 22.15
CA LEU A 149 10.83 -13.84 23.45
C LEU A 149 12.05 -12.95 23.22
N ARG A 150 12.05 -11.76 23.79
CA ARG A 150 13.20 -10.84 23.80
C ARG A 150 13.44 -10.36 25.23
N SER A 151 14.70 -10.33 25.66
CA SER A 151 15.08 -9.97 27.05
C SER A 151 14.39 -8.71 27.59
N ASN A 152 14.24 -7.64 26.79
CA ASN A 152 13.76 -6.34 27.28
C ASN A 152 12.34 -5.94 26.76
N SER A 153 11.75 -6.76 25.88
CA SER A 153 10.43 -6.48 25.27
C SER A 153 9.35 -7.49 25.67
N GLY A 154 9.70 -8.48 26.50
CA GLY A 154 8.78 -9.52 26.94
C GLY A 154 8.44 -10.53 25.85
N MET A 155 7.37 -11.30 26.08
CA MET A 155 6.86 -12.30 25.15
C MET A 155 5.84 -11.65 24.21
N THR A 156 6.08 -11.72 22.90
CA THR A 156 5.13 -11.27 21.88
C THR A 156 4.57 -12.48 21.14
N LEU A 157 3.26 -12.53 20.97
CA LEU A 157 2.57 -13.59 20.23
C LEU A 157 2.33 -13.11 18.79
N GLN A 158 2.82 -13.86 17.82
CA GLN A 158 2.53 -13.65 16.40
C GLN A 158 1.64 -14.78 15.90
N SER A 159 0.50 -14.43 15.32
CA SER A 159 -0.47 -15.41 14.81
C SER A 159 -0.45 -15.47 13.29
N GLY A 160 -1.22 -16.40 12.74
CA GLY A 160 -1.05 -17.01 11.41
C GLY A 160 -2.27 -17.79 10.92
N LEU A 161 -2.94 -17.41 9.82
CA LEU A 161 -4.06 -18.11 9.16
C LEU A 161 -4.12 -17.69 7.71
N ASN A 162 -3.86 -18.59 6.79
CA ASN A 162 -4.31 -18.44 5.42
C ASN A 162 -5.09 -19.70 5.09
N ILE A 163 -6.42 -19.66 5.03
CA ILE A 163 -7.22 -20.83 4.65
C ILE A 163 -8.04 -20.48 3.44
N GLU A 164 -7.88 -21.28 2.38
CA GLU A 164 -8.78 -21.35 1.25
C GLU A 164 -9.68 -22.58 1.43
N LEU A 165 -10.99 -22.33 1.39
CA LEU A 165 -12.04 -23.34 1.43
C LEU A 165 -12.73 -23.32 0.08
N GLN A 166 -12.78 -24.44 -0.63
CA GLN A 166 -13.57 -24.56 -1.85
C GLN A 166 -14.16 -25.96 -1.98
N GLY A 167 -15.49 -26.05 -2.10
CA GLY A 167 -16.14 -27.30 -2.47
C GLY A 167 -17.61 -27.37 -2.08
N ASN A 168 -18.21 -28.52 -2.41
CA ASN A 168 -19.62 -28.78 -2.13
C ASN A 168 -19.76 -29.42 -0.73
N ILE A 169 -20.63 -28.86 0.12
CA ILE A 169 -21.02 -29.44 1.42
C ILE A 169 -22.10 -30.52 1.20
N THR A 170 -23.01 -30.25 0.27
CA THR A 170 -24.06 -31.15 -0.24
C THR A 170 -24.22 -30.91 -1.75
N ASP A 171 -25.04 -31.68 -2.46
CA ASP A 171 -25.25 -31.49 -3.91
C ASP A 171 -25.70 -30.06 -4.27
N ASP A 172 -26.44 -29.42 -3.37
CA ASP A 172 -27.03 -28.08 -3.55
C ASP A 172 -26.34 -26.94 -2.79
N ILE A 173 -25.31 -27.22 -1.98
CA ILE A 173 -24.64 -26.21 -1.14
C ILE A 173 -23.15 -26.25 -1.40
N SER A 174 -22.57 -25.12 -1.83
CA SER A 174 -21.13 -24.94 -1.98
C SER A 174 -20.60 -23.84 -1.05
N ILE A 175 -19.33 -23.96 -0.67
CA ILE A 175 -18.63 -22.97 0.14
C ILE A 175 -17.35 -22.55 -0.57
N VAL A 176 -17.13 -21.24 -0.61
CA VAL A 176 -15.89 -20.62 -1.08
C VAL A 176 -15.47 -19.58 -0.06
N GLY A 177 -14.29 -19.70 0.50
CA GLY A 177 -13.80 -18.72 1.46
C GLY A 177 -12.30 -18.59 1.44
N SER A 178 -11.82 -17.40 1.74
CA SER A 178 -10.42 -17.11 2.06
C SER A 178 -10.38 -16.45 3.42
N LEU A 179 -9.63 -17.00 4.36
CA LEU A 179 -9.44 -16.42 5.69
C LEU A 179 -7.96 -16.07 5.85
N SER A 180 -7.64 -14.77 5.79
CA SER A 180 -6.29 -14.22 5.80
C SER A 180 -6.26 -12.84 6.46
N ASP A 181 -5.92 -12.69 7.75
CA ASP A 181 -5.77 -11.39 8.47
C ASP A 181 -4.28 -10.82 8.51
N GLN A 182 -3.55 -10.64 7.39
CA GLN A 182 -2.08 -10.33 7.50
C GLN A 182 -1.88 -8.93 8.07
N ASN A 183 -1.47 -8.84 9.34
CA ASN A 183 -0.81 -7.65 9.86
C ASN A 183 0.56 -7.53 9.17
N ILE A 184 0.54 -6.95 7.97
CA ILE A 184 1.69 -6.60 7.15
C ILE A 184 2.01 -5.14 7.42
N PRO A 185 2.93 -4.82 8.36
CA PRO A 185 3.56 -3.51 8.38
C PRO A 185 4.62 -3.48 7.28
N ILE A 186 4.20 -3.42 6.02
CA ILE A 186 5.13 -3.19 4.91
C ILE A 186 4.62 -1.99 4.11
N GLN A 187 5.46 -0.97 4.04
CA GLN A 187 5.29 0.15 3.12
C GLN A 187 5.49 -0.36 1.69
N PRO A 188 4.52 -0.19 0.78
CA PRO A 188 4.65 -0.61 -0.60
C PRO A 188 5.52 0.38 -1.38
N GLU A 189 6.83 0.30 -1.25
CA GLU A 189 7.72 0.96 -2.23
C GLU A 189 7.71 0.13 -3.53
N GLY A 190 6.81 0.50 -4.46
CA GLY A 190 7.06 0.30 -5.89
C GLY A 190 6.31 -0.79 -6.66
N ASN A 191 5.33 -1.52 -6.10
CA ASN A 191 4.45 -2.35 -6.94
C ASN A 191 3.03 -2.48 -6.38
N THR A 192 2.11 -1.65 -6.86
CA THR A 192 0.77 -1.43 -6.27
C THR A 192 -0.32 -2.36 -6.79
N GLN A 193 -0.04 -3.18 -7.82
CA GLN A 193 -1.06 -4.05 -8.41
C GLN A 193 -1.33 -5.33 -7.63
N THR A 194 -0.33 -5.89 -6.92
CA THR A 194 -0.39 -7.27 -6.40
C THR A 194 -0.77 -7.40 -4.92
N ILE A 195 -0.83 -6.29 -4.16
CA ILE A 195 -0.90 -6.35 -2.69
C ILE A 195 -2.35 -6.49 -2.17
N GLU A 196 -3.33 -5.94 -2.90
CA GLU A 196 -4.75 -5.91 -2.49
C GLU A 196 -5.42 -7.30 -2.45
N GLU A 197 -4.87 -8.29 -3.14
CA GLU A 197 -5.42 -9.65 -3.20
C GLU A 197 -5.07 -10.51 -1.97
N ILE A 198 -4.15 -10.05 -1.11
CA ILE A 198 -3.54 -10.89 -0.05
C ILE A 198 -4.29 -10.78 1.30
N ASP A 199 -5.11 -9.74 1.50
CA ASP A 199 -5.72 -9.40 2.81
C ASP A 199 -7.26 -9.48 2.85
N LYS A 200 -7.89 -10.29 1.98
CA LYS A 200 -9.36 -10.45 1.98
C LYS A 200 -9.77 -11.62 2.89
N VAL A 201 -10.53 -11.33 3.95
CA VAL A 201 -11.10 -12.33 4.86
C VAL A 201 -12.58 -12.52 4.56
N PHE A 202 -12.98 -13.53 3.78
CA PHE A 202 -14.39 -13.82 3.53
C PHE A 202 -14.75 -15.30 3.51
N VAL A 203 -16.01 -15.62 3.81
CA VAL A 203 -16.62 -16.93 3.61
C VAL A 203 -17.95 -16.75 2.90
N ARG A 204 -18.08 -17.33 1.72
CA ARG A 204 -19.30 -17.35 0.92
C ARG A 204 -19.90 -18.75 0.93
N VAL A 205 -21.13 -18.86 1.39
CA VAL A 205 -21.97 -20.06 1.30
C VAL A 205 -23.00 -19.83 0.20
N GLN A 206 -23.01 -20.71 -0.79
CA GLN A 206 -23.90 -20.64 -1.94
C GLN A 206 -24.86 -21.82 -1.92
N MET A 207 -26.15 -21.51 -1.94
CA MET A 207 -27.30 -22.42 -1.99
C MET A 207 -27.98 -22.26 -3.37
N PRO A 208 -29.03 -23.01 -3.72
CA PRO A 208 -29.65 -22.93 -5.04
C PRO A 208 -30.20 -21.54 -5.40
N TYR A 209 -30.73 -20.82 -4.40
CA TYR A 209 -31.33 -19.48 -4.59
C TYR A 209 -30.70 -18.41 -3.70
N GLU A 210 -29.89 -18.78 -2.71
CA GLU A 210 -29.32 -17.86 -1.72
C GLU A 210 -27.80 -17.91 -1.70
N SER A 211 -27.15 -16.76 -1.54
CA SER A 211 -25.72 -16.61 -1.34
C SER A 211 -25.49 -15.75 -0.09
N ILE A 212 -24.76 -16.28 0.88
CA ILE A 212 -24.42 -15.59 2.12
C ILE A 212 -22.92 -15.40 2.18
N THR A 213 -22.44 -14.16 2.18
CA THR A 213 -21.03 -13.81 2.34
C THR A 213 -20.81 -13.18 3.72
N PHE A 214 -19.88 -13.74 4.49
CA PHE A 214 -19.39 -13.22 5.77
C PHE A 214 -17.98 -12.67 5.60
N GLY A 215 -17.64 -11.58 6.29
CA GLY A 215 -16.31 -10.96 6.26
C GLY A 215 -16.23 -9.82 5.23
N ASP A 216 -15.09 -9.69 4.57
CA ASP A 216 -14.78 -8.64 3.62
C ASP A 216 -15.43 -8.91 2.26
N TYR A 217 -16.16 -7.93 1.75
CA TYR A 217 -16.69 -7.98 0.41
C TYR A 217 -16.71 -6.58 -0.20
N GLU A 218 -16.55 -6.53 -1.51
CA GLU A 218 -16.83 -5.32 -2.26
C GLU A 218 -18.31 -5.31 -2.62
N PHE A 219 -19.05 -4.40 -1.99
CA PHE A 219 -20.41 -4.13 -2.40
C PHE A 219 -20.36 -3.14 -3.56
N SER A 220 -20.85 -3.52 -4.73
CA SER A 220 -20.97 -2.62 -5.88
C SER A 220 -22.33 -2.78 -6.51
N HIS A 221 -23.07 -1.68 -6.58
CA HIS A 221 -24.41 -1.65 -7.13
C HIS A 221 -24.62 -0.47 -8.08
N GLN A 222 -24.78 -0.79 -9.36
CA GLN A 222 -25.08 0.17 -10.44
C GLN A 222 -26.35 -0.25 -11.16
N SER A 223 -27.53 0.13 -10.66
CA SER A 223 -28.79 -0.10 -11.39
C SER A 223 -29.54 1.17 -11.78
N ALA A 224 -29.33 2.25 -11.04
CA ALA A 224 -29.96 3.54 -11.28
C ALA A 224 -28.98 4.65 -10.86
N SER A 225 -29.17 5.88 -11.36
CA SER A 225 -28.16 6.93 -11.25
C SER A 225 -28.16 7.59 -9.88
N LEU A 226 -29.32 7.71 -9.21
CA LEU A 226 -29.45 8.29 -7.86
C LEU A 226 -29.13 7.29 -6.73
N SER A 227 -29.18 5.99 -7.01
CA SER A 227 -28.94 4.92 -6.03
C SER A 227 -27.63 4.15 -6.23
N ASN A 228 -26.67 4.71 -6.96
CA ASN A 228 -25.36 4.07 -7.14
C ASN A 228 -24.64 3.98 -5.80
N TYR A 229 -24.10 2.79 -5.50
CA TYR A 229 -23.44 2.54 -4.23
C TYR A 229 -22.32 1.52 -4.37
N ARG A 230 -21.09 1.92 -4.06
CA ARG A 230 -19.92 1.06 -4.00
C ARG A 230 -19.11 1.31 -2.74
N ARG A 231 -18.92 0.26 -1.94
CA ARG A 231 -18.08 0.30 -0.74
C ARG A 231 -17.33 -1.01 -0.55
N LYS A 232 -16.17 -0.92 0.06
CA LYS A 232 -15.52 -2.08 0.67
C LYS A 232 -16.01 -2.20 2.10
N LEU A 233 -16.65 -3.32 2.39
CA LEU A 233 -17.40 -3.55 3.61
C LEU A 233 -16.89 -4.82 4.30
N GLN A 234 -16.94 -4.81 5.62
CA GLN A 234 -16.70 -5.98 6.45
C GLN A 234 -17.96 -6.30 7.23
N GLY A 235 -18.59 -7.45 6.99
CA GLY A 235 -19.84 -7.80 7.66
C GLY A 235 -20.54 -8.99 7.05
N VAL A 236 -21.86 -8.90 6.91
CA VAL A 236 -22.69 -9.96 6.33
C VAL A 236 -23.43 -9.40 5.11
N LEU A 237 -23.39 -10.14 4.00
CA LEU A 237 -24.17 -9.91 2.80
C LEU A 237 -25.01 -11.15 2.52
N ILE A 238 -26.33 -10.99 2.42
CA ILE A 238 -27.28 -12.01 2.01
C ILE A 238 -27.85 -11.59 0.66
N GLU A 239 -27.66 -12.42 -0.35
CA GLU A 239 -28.26 -12.28 -1.66
C GLU A 239 -29.23 -13.45 -1.89
N SER A 240 -30.43 -13.17 -2.35
CA SER A 240 -31.41 -14.18 -2.73
C SER A 240 -31.90 -13.89 -4.14
N ASP A 241 -31.68 -14.83 -5.06
CA ASP A 241 -32.10 -14.77 -6.45
C ASP A 241 -33.16 -15.86 -6.70
N ARG A 242 -34.42 -15.45 -6.80
CA ARG A 242 -35.55 -16.30 -7.15
C ARG A 242 -36.13 -15.81 -8.47
N GLU A 243 -36.82 -16.67 -9.22
CA GLU A 243 -37.25 -16.43 -10.62
C GLU A 243 -37.71 -15.00 -10.96
N ASN A 244 -38.44 -14.32 -10.06
CA ASN A 244 -38.98 -12.98 -10.26
C ASN A 244 -38.54 -11.95 -9.21
N SER A 245 -37.59 -12.26 -8.33
CA SER A 245 -37.20 -11.37 -7.23
C SER A 245 -35.75 -11.60 -6.80
N ILE A 246 -34.97 -10.51 -6.81
CA ILE A 246 -33.61 -10.44 -6.28
C ILE A 246 -33.63 -9.59 -5.01
N THR A 247 -33.30 -10.17 -3.86
CA THR A 247 -33.19 -9.48 -2.58
C THR A 247 -31.73 -9.42 -2.15
N ARG A 248 -31.28 -8.25 -1.69
CA ARG A 248 -29.95 -8.06 -1.11
C ARG A 248 -30.07 -7.37 0.24
N LEU A 249 -29.56 -7.99 1.28
CA LEU A 249 -29.51 -7.45 2.64
C LEU A 249 -28.06 -7.45 3.10
N SER A 250 -27.65 -6.40 3.76
CA SER A 250 -26.30 -6.29 4.28
C SER A 250 -26.25 -5.47 5.56
N GLY A 251 -25.49 -5.97 6.53
CA GLY A 251 -25.12 -5.26 7.75
C GLY A 251 -23.61 -5.38 7.91
N ALA A 252 -22.92 -4.26 7.91
CA ALA A 252 -21.46 -4.24 7.85
C ALA A 252 -20.88 -2.98 8.46
N VAL A 253 -19.55 -2.94 8.52
CA VAL A 253 -18.77 -1.79 8.93
C VAL A 253 -17.78 -1.43 7.83
N THR A 254 -17.37 -0.17 7.77
CA THR A 254 -16.26 0.27 6.93
C THR A 254 -15.36 1.22 7.68
N ARG A 255 -14.08 1.21 7.28
CA ARG A 255 -13.05 2.14 7.75
C ARG A 255 -12.83 3.29 6.77
N GLY A 256 -13.46 3.24 5.60
CA GLY A 256 -13.27 4.21 4.52
C GLY A 256 -14.44 5.16 4.35
N GLN A 257 -14.14 6.37 3.93
CA GLN A 257 -15.12 7.35 3.45
C GLN A 257 -14.75 7.76 2.02
N PHE A 258 -15.76 7.98 1.19
CA PHE A 258 -15.58 8.36 -0.21
C PHE A 258 -15.26 9.85 -0.36
N THR A 259 -14.38 10.19 -1.29
CA THR A 259 -14.15 11.56 -1.75
C THR A 259 -13.76 11.58 -3.23
N SER A 260 -13.95 12.74 -3.85
CA SER A 260 -13.52 13.04 -5.22
C SER A 260 -12.57 14.24 -5.17
N ASN A 261 -11.40 14.13 -5.76
CA ASN A 261 -10.46 15.23 -5.95
C ASN A 261 -10.43 15.64 -7.42
N TYR A 262 -10.41 16.94 -7.66
CA TYR A 262 -10.34 17.54 -8.99
C TYR A 262 -9.24 18.58 -8.99
N PHE A 263 -8.25 18.40 -9.84
CA PHE A 263 -7.15 19.34 -9.99
C PHE A 263 -6.64 19.30 -11.42
N ASN A 264 -5.99 20.39 -11.85
CA ASN A 264 -5.27 20.40 -13.10
C ASN A 264 -3.83 19.91 -12.84
N GLY A 265 -3.24 19.25 -13.83
CA GLY A 265 -1.82 18.94 -13.81
C GLY A 265 -0.97 20.19 -13.78
N GLU A 266 0.32 20.02 -13.50
CA GLU A 266 1.32 21.06 -13.64
C GLU A 266 2.20 20.73 -14.86
N GLU A 267 2.65 21.76 -15.59
CA GLU A 267 3.62 21.56 -16.67
C GLU A 267 4.94 21.03 -16.09
N ALA A 268 5.58 20.08 -16.80
CA ALA A 268 6.81 19.40 -16.36
C ALA A 268 6.70 18.69 -15.00
N ASN A 269 5.52 18.13 -14.67
CA ASN A 269 5.31 17.40 -13.42
C ASN A 269 4.44 16.15 -13.64
N GLN A 270 5.04 14.97 -13.58
CA GLN A 270 4.32 13.68 -13.58
C GLN A 270 3.82 13.29 -12.19
N GLY A 271 4.25 13.97 -11.13
CA GLY A 271 3.89 13.70 -9.74
C GLY A 271 5.12 13.73 -8.82
N PRO A 272 4.94 13.41 -7.53
CA PRO A 272 3.69 13.04 -6.87
C PRO A 272 2.71 14.21 -6.65
N TYR A 273 1.44 14.01 -7.00
CA TYR A 273 0.31 14.90 -6.67
C TYR A 273 -0.34 14.43 -5.37
N GLN A 274 -0.49 15.34 -4.41
CA GLN A 274 -1.11 15.03 -3.11
C GLN A 274 -2.64 14.98 -3.24
N LEU A 275 -3.25 13.86 -2.86
CA LEU A 275 -4.69 13.73 -2.71
C LEU A 275 -5.12 14.13 -1.30
N THR A 276 -6.35 14.61 -1.18
CA THR A 276 -6.91 15.20 0.04
C THR A 276 -8.28 14.62 0.39
N GLY A 277 -8.55 14.49 1.68
CA GLY A 277 -9.85 14.09 2.22
C GLY A 277 -10.94 15.15 2.00
N LYS A 278 -12.20 14.80 2.32
CA LYS A 278 -13.41 15.63 2.18
C LYS A 278 -13.28 16.99 2.91
N GLU A 279 -12.55 17.02 4.02
CA GLU A 279 -12.32 18.24 4.83
C GLU A 279 -10.95 18.91 4.54
N GLY A 280 -10.26 18.51 3.47
CA GLY A 280 -8.93 19.03 3.09
C GLY A 280 -7.76 18.35 3.80
N GLU A 281 -7.99 17.21 4.43
CA GLU A 281 -7.00 16.43 5.19
C GLU A 281 -5.96 15.82 4.23
N THR A 282 -4.66 16.04 4.43
CA THR A 282 -3.60 15.49 3.54
C THR A 282 -3.01 14.18 4.06
N ALA A 283 -3.02 13.97 5.38
CA ALA A 283 -2.57 12.74 6.03
C ALA A 283 -3.68 11.67 5.98
N ILE A 284 -3.98 11.18 4.78
CA ILE A 284 -5.04 10.21 4.53
C ILE A 284 -4.46 8.89 4.04
N ILE A 285 -5.01 7.77 4.51
CA ILE A 285 -4.66 6.45 4.00
C ILE A 285 -5.72 6.04 2.98
N ILE A 286 -5.32 5.98 1.71
CA ILE A 286 -6.23 5.60 0.63
C ILE A 286 -6.44 4.08 0.68
N LEU A 287 -7.70 3.65 0.61
CA LEU A 287 -8.03 2.24 0.54
C LEU A 287 -7.71 1.71 -0.86
N ALA A 288 -6.73 0.82 -0.95
CA ALA A 288 -6.25 0.28 -2.22
C ALA A 288 -7.37 -0.30 -3.09
N GLY A 289 -7.38 0.00 -4.39
CA GLY A 289 -8.37 -0.48 -5.37
C GLY A 289 -9.72 0.22 -5.34
N THR A 290 -9.88 1.21 -4.47
CA THR A 290 -11.07 2.06 -4.48
C THR A 290 -10.92 3.25 -5.42
N GLU A 291 -9.69 3.55 -5.83
CA GLU A 291 -9.37 4.69 -6.67
C GLU A 291 -9.79 4.50 -8.14
N ARG A 292 -10.29 5.57 -8.73
CA ARG A 292 -10.53 5.70 -10.16
C ARG A 292 -9.99 7.05 -10.58
N VAL A 293 -9.09 7.01 -11.54
CA VAL A 293 -8.40 8.20 -12.04
C VAL A 293 -8.88 8.45 -13.45
N TRP A 294 -9.22 9.70 -13.77
CA TRP A 294 -9.51 10.15 -15.11
C TRP A 294 -8.61 11.33 -15.47
N ILE A 295 -8.13 11.35 -16.70
CA ILE A 295 -7.45 12.51 -17.30
C ILE A 295 -8.30 12.98 -18.46
N ASN A 296 -8.75 14.23 -18.45
CA ASN A 296 -9.62 14.82 -19.47
C ASN A 296 -10.90 14.00 -19.73
N GLY A 297 -11.42 13.35 -18.69
CA GLY A 297 -12.58 12.45 -18.76
C GLY A 297 -12.27 11.00 -19.21
N GLU A 298 -11.04 10.67 -19.62
CA GLU A 298 -10.65 9.31 -20.00
C GLU A 298 -10.18 8.51 -18.77
N PRO A 299 -10.70 7.29 -18.52
CA PRO A 299 -10.30 6.47 -17.38
C PRO A 299 -8.89 5.92 -17.53
N MET A 300 -8.07 6.08 -16.51
CA MET A 300 -6.68 5.65 -16.46
C MET A 300 -6.53 4.31 -15.75
N GLN A 301 -5.51 3.54 -16.13
CA GLN A 301 -5.18 2.25 -15.54
C GLN A 301 -4.00 2.36 -14.57
N ARG A 302 -4.19 1.84 -13.34
CA ARG A 302 -3.14 1.73 -12.33
C ARG A 302 -2.06 0.73 -12.76
N GLY A 303 -0.79 1.04 -12.51
CA GLY A 303 0.36 0.14 -12.63
C GLY A 303 1.62 0.85 -13.14
N GLU A 304 2.80 0.40 -12.72
CA GLU A 304 4.08 0.97 -13.16
C GLU A 304 4.29 0.86 -14.69
N ASN A 305 3.71 -0.17 -15.30
CA ASN A 305 3.70 -0.38 -16.75
C ASN A 305 2.46 0.17 -17.46
N ASN A 306 1.56 0.84 -16.73
CA ASN A 306 0.30 1.43 -17.19
C ASN A 306 0.35 2.96 -17.03
N ASP A 307 -0.76 3.63 -16.71
CA ASP A 307 -0.91 5.08 -16.80
C ASP A 307 -0.46 5.83 -15.52
N TYR A 308 -0.65 5.25 -14.33
CA TYR A 308 -0.29 5.88 -13.05
C TYR A 308 0.01 4.87 -11.93
N VAL A 309 0.68 5.33 -10.88
CA VAL A 309 0.94 4.63 -9.61
C VAL A 309 0.44 5.52 -8.46
N ILE A 310 0.03 4.92 -7.35
CA ILE A 310 -0.48 5.63 -6.17
C ILE A 310 0.22 5.10 -4.92
N ASP A 311 0.71 5.98 -4.06
CA ASP A 311 1.14 5.66 -2.70
C ASP A 311 -0.08 5.78 -1.77
N TYR A 312 -0.58 4.62 -1.33
CA TYR A 312 -1.75 4.55 -0.45
C TYR A 312 -1.51 5.10 0.94
N SER A 313 -0.26 5.14 1.40
CA SER A 313 0.10 5.55 2.76
C SER A 313 0.28 7.06 2.88
N THR A 314 0.81 7.70 1.83
CA THR A 314 0.95 9.16 1.77
C THR A 314 -0.21 9.84 1.06
N GLY A 315 -1.05 9.08 0.34
CA GLY A 315 -2.15 9.61 -0.44
C GLY A 315 -1.69 10.36 -1.69
N GLU A 316 -0.62 9.90 -2.33
CA GLU A 316 0.00 10.58 -3.47
C GLU A 316 -0.16 9.79 -4.77
N ILE A 317 -0.43 10.48 -5.87
CA ILE A 317 -0.54 9.88 -7.22
C ILE A 317 0.58 10.37 -8.15
N THR A 318 1.22 9.46 -8.86
CA THR A 318 2.27 9.74 -9.85
C THR A 318 1.91 9.08 -11.18
N PHE A 319 1.92 9.85 -12.27
CA PHE A 319 1.68 9.39 -13.63
C PHE A 319 2.96 8.85 -14.25
N THR A 320 2.83 7.87 -15.14
CA THR A 320 4.00 7.29 -15.83
C THR A 320 4.31 8.07 -17.11
N PRO A 321 5.51 7.91 -17.71
CA PRO A 321 5.88 8.50 -19.00
C PRO A 321 4.95 8.14 -20.15
N GLN A 322 4.11 7.13 -19.98
CA GLN A 322 3.15 6.68 -20.99
C GLN A 322 2.00 7.68 -21.16
N ARG A 323 1.78 8.54 -20.17
CA ARG A 323 0.77 9.60 -20.16
C ARG A 323 1.39 10.93 -19.77
N LEU A 324 1.64 11.78 -20.76
CA LEU A 324 2.07 13.15 -20.53
C LEU A 324 1.00 13.94 -19.78
N ILE A 325 1.35 14.40 -18.57
CA ILE A 325 0.62 15.44 -17.83
C ILE A 325 1.13 16.84 -18.19
N THR A 326 0.21 17.77 -18.41
CA THR A 326 0.47 19.19 -18.68
C THR A 326 -0.37 20.08 -17.77
N SER A 327 -0.17 21.41 -17.81
CA SER A 327 -1.03 22.38 -17.12
C SER A 327 -2.52 22.28 -17.49
N ASP A 328 -2.81 21.69 -18.66
CA ASP A 328 -4.15 21.63 -19.26
C ASP A 328 -4.82 20.28 -19.01
N SER A 329 -4.09 19.33 -18.42
CA SER A 329 -4.59 18.01 -18.04
C SER A 329 -5.54 18.13 -16.86
N ARG A 330 -6.83 17.88 -17.08
CA ARG A 330 -7.84 17.87 -16.02
C ARG A 330 -7.88 16.50 -15.37
N ILE A 331 -7.44 16.42 -14.12
CA ILE A 331 -7.32 15.17 -13.38
C ILE A 331 -8.48 15.08 -12.40
N SER A 332 -9.22 13.97 -12.46
CA SER A 332 -10.25 13.63 -11.48
C SER A 332 -9.89 12.32 -10.82
N VAL A 333 -9.92 12.25 -9.49
CA VAL A 333 -9.62 11.03 -8.73
C VAL A 333 -10.72 10.79 -7.72
N ASP A 334 -11.51 9.73 -7.94
CA ASP A 334 -12.48 9.22 -6.96
C ASP A 334 -11.80 8.14 -6.13
N PHE A 335 -11.86 8.17 -4.80
CA PHE A 335 -11.26 7.13 -3.95
C PHE A 335 -11.93 7.06 -2.58
N GLN A 336 -11.72 5.96 -1.86
CA GLN A 336 -12.05 5.86 -0.43
C GLN A 336 -10.78 6.03 0.39
N TYR A 337 -10.87 6.71 1.51
CA TYR A 337 -9.76 6.89 2.43
C TYR A 337 -10.20 6.69 3.87
N SER A 338 -9.30 6.19 4.70
CA SER A 338 -9.45 6.20 6.15
C SER A 338 -8.76 7.45 6.69
N ASN A 339 -9.46 8.15 7.56
CA ASN A 339 -8.89 9.19 8.41
C ASN A 339 -8.72 8.71 9.86
N LEU A 340 -8.97 7.42 10.13
CA LEU A 340 -8.78 6.75 11.43
C LEU A 340 -9.54 7.36 12.62
N VAL A 341 -10.59 8.16 12.39
CA VAL A 341 -11.36 8.78 13.48
C VAL A 341 -12.54 7.91 13.91
N TYR A 342 -13.54 7.73 13.04
CA TYR A 342 -14.75 6.96 13.34
C TYR A 342 -14.89 5.75 12.41
N GLN A 343 -15.37 4.63 12.96
CA GLN A 343 -15.83 3.49 12.17
C GLN A 343 -17.27 3.75 11.72
N LYS A 344 -17.60 3.45 10.46
CA LYS A 344 -18.98 3.61 9.95
C LYS A 344 -19.73 2.29 10.02
N ASN A 345 -20.90 2.29 10.65
CA ASN A 345 -21.88 1.22 10.60
C ASN A 345 -22.76 1.40 9.35
N ILE A 346 -22.92 0.33 8.58
CA ILE A 346 -23.61 0.33 7.29
C ILE A 346 -24.73 -0.70 7.31
N TRP A 347 -25.94 -0.24 7.00
CA TRP A 347 -27.11 -1.07 6.76
C TRP A 347 -27.60 -0.86 5.35
N TYR A 348 -27.81 -1.95 4.64
CA TYR A 348 -28.30 -1.95 3.27
C TYR A 348 -29.41 -2.99 3.12
N ALA A 349 -30.54 -2.59 2.54
CA ALA A 349 -31.60 -3.51 2.19
C ALA A 349 -32.23 -3.10 0.87
N ARG A 350 -32.34 -4.05 -0.06
CA ARG A 350 -32.94 -3.83 -1.37
C ARG A 350 -33.68 -5.06 -1.85
N ASN A 351 -34.80 -4.83 -2.50
CA ASN A 351 -35.52 -5.84 -3.28
C ASN A 351 -35.73 -5.33 -4.71
N THR A 352 -35.54 -6.21 -5.69
CA THR A 352 -35.83 -5.96 -7.10
C THR A 352 -36.74 -7.07 -7.61
N THR A 353 -37.94 -6.73 -8.05
CA THR A 353 -38.89 -7.70 -8.61
C THR A 353 -39.12 -7.45 -10.09
N SER A 354 -39.21 -8.53 -10.87
CA SER A 354 -39.55 -8.52 -12.28
C SER A 354 -40.94 -9.13 -12.48
N VAL A 355 -41.82 -8.45 -13.22
CA VAL A 355 -43.21 -8.85 -13.47
C VAL A 355 -43.48 -8.79 -14.97
N ALA A 356 -44.56 -9.45 -15.42
CA ALA A 356 -44.99 -9.48 -16.83
C ALA A 356 -43.87 -9.98 -17.77
N GLU A 357 -43.32 -11.15 -17.47
CA GLU A 357 -42.23 -11.78 -18.25
C GLU A 357 -40.99 -10.87 -18.39
N GLY A 358 -40.69 -10.07 -17.36
CA GLY A 358 -39.53 -9.18 -17.31
C GLY A 358 -39.74 -7.81 -17.98
N LYS A 359 -40.93 -7.50 -18.49
CA LYS A 359 -41.27 -6.20 -19.08
C LYS A 359 -41.40 -5.08 -18.04
N LEU A 360 -41.66 -5.41 -16.78
CA LEU A 360 -41.72 -4.46 -15.67
C LEU A 360 -40.72 -4.89 -14.61
N LYS A 361 -39.82 -4.00 -14.20
CA LYS A 361 -38.89 -4.22 -13.09
C LYS A 361 -39.08 -3.10 -12.07
N PHE A 362 -39.32 -3.45 -10.82
CA PHE A 362 -39.40 -2.51 -9.71
C PHE A 362 -38.27 -2.79 -8.74
N SER A 363 -37.66 -1.74 -8.20
CA SER A 363 -36.61 -1.85 -7.21
C SER A 363 -36.86 -0.84 -6.10
N GLY A 364 -36.80 -1.29 -4.85
CA GLY A 364 -36.86 -0.42 -3.69
C GLY A 364 -35.78 -0.80 -2.69
N GLY A 365 -35.20 0.19 -2.02
CA GLY A 365 -34.24 -0.09 -0.96
C GLY A 365 -33.83 1.12 -0.14
N VAL A 366 -33.09 0.83 0.93
CA VAL A 366 -32.57 1.79 1.90
C VAL A 366 -31.09 1.51 2.12
N ILE A 367 -30.33 2.60 2.27
CA ILE A 367 -28.93 2.61 2.64
C ILE A 367 -28.80 3.53 3.86
N SER A 368 -28.06 3.10 4.88
CA SER A 368 -27.75 3.91 6.06
C SER A 368 -26.28 3.76 6.37
N GLU A 369 -25.54 4.86 6.41
CA GLU A 369 -24.16 4.96 6.91
C GLU A 369 -24.16 5.82 8.17
N THR A 370 -23.60 5.35 9.28
CA THR A 370 -23.61 6.10 10.55
C THR A 370 -22.29 5.94 11.28
N ASP A 371 -21.65 7.05 11.66
CA ASP A 371 -20.42 7.03 12.45
C ASP A 371 -20.68 6.44 13.85
N ASP A 372 -19.82 5.52 14.28
CA ASP A 372 -19.81 5.00 15.64
C ASP A 372 -19.14 6.03 16.56
N ARG A 373 -19.96 6.96 17.05
CA ARG A 373 -19.53 8.01 18.00
C ARG A 373 -19.12 7.47 19.37
N GLU A 374 -19.53 6.25 19.73
CA GLU A 374 -19.27 5.65 21.05
C GLU A 374 -17.90 4.94 21.07
N ASN A 375 -17.39 4.51 19.91
CA ASN A 375 -16.12 3.81 19.79
C ASN A 375 -15.21 4.43 18.69
N PRO A 376 -14.67 5.65 18.89
CA PRO A 376 -13.68 6.22 17.99
C PRO A 376 -12.38 5.40 17.98
N ILE A 377 -11.69 5.35 16.84
CA ILE A 377 -10.53 4.47 16.62
C ILE A 377 -9.25 5.09 17.20
N GLU A 378 -8.83 6.27 16.73
CA GLU A 378 -7.62 6.96 17.23
C GLU A 378 -7.93 8.13 18.17
N LEU A 379 -9.14 8.67 18.13
CA LEU A 379 -9.50 9.87 18.87
C LEU A 379 -10.01 9.54 20.27
N SER A 380 -9.17 9.71 21.30
CA SER A 380 -9.67 9.80 22.66
C SER A 380 -10.37 11.14 22.84
N LEU A 381 -11.70 11.11 22.88
CA LEU A 381 -12.55 12.26 23.18
C LEU A 381 -12.70 12.38 24.69
N SER A 382 -12.34 13.54 25.24
CA SER A 382 -12.65 13.88 26.63
C SER A 382 -14.11 14.32 26.79
N ASP A 383 -14.63 14.34 28.02
CA ASP A 383 -15.97 14.88 28.28
C ASP A 383 -16.10 16.36 27.87
N ALA A 384 -14.99 17.11 27.96
CA ALA A 384 -14.92 18.48 27.48
C ALA A 384 -15.00 18.56 25.95
N ASP A 385 -14.33 17.64 25.23
CA ASP A 385 -14.42 17.55 23.77
C ASP A 385 -15.88 17.25 23.35
N ILE A 386 -16.55 16.29 23.99
CA ILE A 386 -17.94 15.93 23.70
C ILE A 386 -18.89 17.10 23.99
N ALA A 387 -18.70 17.79 25.13
CA ALA A 387 -19.50 18.96 25.46
C ALA A 387 -19.33 20.08 24.42
N HIS A 388 -18.09 20.32 23.97
CA HIS A 388 -17.81 21.29 22.89
C HIS A 388 -18.51 20.87 21.59
N LEU A 389 -18.38 19.61 21.16
CA LEU A 389 -19.03 19.09 19.95
C LEU A 389 -20.56 19.22 19.98
N LYS A 390 -21.20 19.13 21.16
CA LYS A 390 -22.64 19.37 21.32
C LYS A 390 -23.04 20.83 21.11
N THR A 391 -22.17 21.77 21.46
CA THR A 391 -22.45 23.22 21.34
C THR A 391 -22.23 23.76 19.92
N VAL A 392 -21.34 23.10 19.16
CA VAL A 392 -20.95 23.51 17.80
C VAL A 392 -22.05 23.28 16.75
N GLY A 393 -23.02 22.39 17.02
CA GLY A 393 -24.04 22.02 16.04
C GLY A 393 -23.41 21.43 14.78
N ASP A 394 -23.91 21.81 13.60
CA ASP A 394 -23.40 21.33 12.31
C ASP A 394 -22.15 22.06 11.78
N GLN A 395 -21.53 22.91 12.59
CA GLN A 395 -20.44 23.81 12.16
C GLN A 395 -19.06 23.16 12.31
N SER A 396 -18.66 22.28 11.37
CA SER A 396 -17.34 21.62 11.39
C SER A 396 -16.15 22.59 11.49
N GLY A 397 -16.30 23.82 10.98
CA GLY A 397 -15.30 24.88 11.05
C GLY A 397 -14.95 25.38 12.46
N GLN A 398 -15.77 25.06 13.47
CA GLN A 398 -15.54 25.44 14.88
C GLN A 398 -15.21 24.23 15.78
N ALA A 399 -15.09 23.04 15.21
CA ALA A 399 -14.75 21.81 15.91
C ALA A 399 -13.23 21.70 16.19
N PHE A 400 -12.69 22.66 16.95
CA PHE A 400 -11.29 22.69 17.37
C PHE A 400 -11.18 22.87 18.88
N GLN A 401 -10.22 22.19 19.49
CA GLN A 401 -9.88 22.35 20.90
C GLN A 401 -8.44 22.87 21.02
N SER A 402 -8.19 23.89 21.86
CA SER A 402 -6.82 24.41 22.06
C SER A 402 -5.90 23.35 22.69
N THR A 403 -4.65 23.28 22.22
CA THR A 403 -3.59 22.41 22.79
C THR A 403 -2.58 23.18 23.64
N ILE A 404 -2.80 24.49 23.83
CA ILE A 404 -1.89 25.37 24.56
C ILE A 404 -1.96 25.03 26.05
N THR A 405 -0.82 24.69 26.63
CA THR A 405 -0.71 24.40 28.06
C THR A 405 0.44 25.19 28.68
N THR A 406 0.29 25.57 29.94
CA THR A 406 1.37 26.20 30.71
C THR A 406 2.35 25.12 31.17
N ASP A 407 3.62 25.29 30.82
CA ASP A 407 4.70 24.33 31.07
C ASP A 407 5.97 25.09 31.46
N SER A 408 6.52 24.80 32.64
CA SER A 408 7.72 25.47 33.18
C SER A 408 8.99 25.18 32.36
N ASN A 409 8.98 24.13 31.55
CA ASN A 409 10.04 23.80 30.60
C ASN A 409 9.62 24.08 29.14
N GLY A 410 8.53 24.82 28.93
CA GLY A 410 8.04 25.18 27.62
C GLY A 410 9.04 25.98 26.81
N VAL A 411 8.89 25.96 25.49
CA VAL A 411 9.76 26.70 24.55
C VAL A 411 9.06 27.89 23.89
N TYR A 412 7.80 28.15 24.28
CA TYR A 412 6.98 29.25 23.79
C TYR A 412 6.57 30.22 24.90
N LEU A 413 6.33 31.47 24.52
CA LEU A 413 5.59 32.45 25.33
C LEU A 413 4.23 32.71 24.68
N PHE A 414 3.17 32.81 25.49
CA PHE A 414 1.84 33.16 25.02
C PHE A 414 1.62 34.68 25.11
N SER A 415 1.40 35.33 23.96
CA SER A 415 1.01 36.74 23.90
C SER A 415 -0.50 36.86 24.10
N GLY A 416 -0.93 37.28 25.29
CA GLY A 416 -2.34 37.39 25.65
C GLY A 416 -3.13 38.48 24.90
N THR A 417 -2.45 39.45 24.27
CA THR A 417 -3.09 40.50 23.45
C THR A 417 -3.50 40.00 22.07
N ASP A 418 -2.68 39.13 21.46
CA ASP A 418 -2.85 38.66 20.08
C ASP A 418 -3.22 37.18 19.99
N SER A 419 -3.30 36.48 21.13
CA SER A 419 -3.58 35.04 21.24
C SER A 419 -2.62 34.15 20.42
N ILE A 420 -1.35 34.55 20.34
CA ILE A 420 -0.29 33.84 19.60
C ILE A 420 0.79 33.27 20.52
N LEU A 421 1.46 32.22 20.06
CA LEU A 421 2.66 31.63 20.66
C LEU A 421 3.90 32.14 19.93
N VAL A 422 4.88 32.61 20.69
CA VAL A 422 6.18 33.06 20.16
C VAL A 422 7.25 32.09 20.64
N TYR A 423 8.01 31.51 19.72
CA TYR A 423 9.12 30.62 20.05
C TYR A 423 10.27 31.43 20.67
N VAL A 424 10.73 31.03 21.86
CA VAL A 424 11.84 31.68 22.58
C VAL A 424 12.96 30.70 22.97
N GLY A 425 12.76 29.40 22.77
CA GLY A 425 13.71 28.37 23.19
C GLY A 425 13.72 28.19 24.71
N VAL A 426 14.91 28.04 25.30
CA VAL A 426 15.07 27.84 26.75
C VAL A 426 14.59 29.09 27.50
N GLY A 427 13.61 28.93 28.40
CA GLY A 427 12.99 30.03 29.16
C GLY A 427 11.56 30.37 28.76
N GLY A 428 10.93 29.60 27.88
CA GLY A 428 9.49 29.66 27.62
C GLY A 428 8.65 29.16 28.80
N THR A 429 7.36 29.45 28.76
CA THR A 429 6.39 29.11 29.83
C THR A 429 5.20 28.30 29.32
N HIS A 430 5.16 28.03 28.02
CA HIS A 430 4.07 27.33 27.36
C HIS A 430 4.60 26.26 26.42
N SER A 431 3.84 25.19 26.29
CA SER A 431 4.01 24.16 25.27
C SER A 431 2.68 23.96 24.53
N ALA A 432 2.78 23.60 23.25
CA ALA A 432 1.61 23.35 22.41
C ALA A 432 1.94 22.31 21.36
N SER A 433 0.92 21.53 20.98
CA SER A 433 0.99 20.62 19.84
C SER A 433 0.36 21.29 18.63
N PHE A 434 1.13 21.42 17.55
CA PHE A 434 0.69 22.06 16.32
C PHE A 434 0.17 21.02 15.33
N TYR A 435 -1.02 21.23 14.80
CA TYR A 435 -1.66 20.39 13.80
C TYR A 435 -1.75 21.14 12.48
N ASN A 436 -1.53 20.44 11.37
CA ASN A 436 -1.72 20.99 10.04
C ASN A 436 -3.22 21.13 9.77
N VAL A 437 -3.70 22.37 9.60
CA VAL A 437 -5.11 22.73 9.32
C VAL A 437 -5.27 23.33 7.92
N GLY A 438 -4.26 23.19 7.06
CA GLY A 438 -4.23 23.72 5.69
C GLY A 438 -4.23 25.25 5.66
N ASN A 439 -4.99 25.84 4.73
CA ASN A 439 -5.01 27.30 4.51
C ASN A 439 -5.44 28.12 5.74
N ARG A 440 -6.13 27.51 6.71
CA ARG A 440 -6.53 28.12 7.98
C ARG A 440 -5.37 28.28 8.97
N GLY A 441 -4.19 27.73 8.67
CA GLY A 441 -3.01 27.81 9.49
C GLY A 441 -2.50 29.24 9.67
N ALA A 442 -1.74 29.46 10.74
CA ALA A 442 -1.04 30.72 10.98
C ALA A 442 0.42 30.51 11.41
N TYR A 443 0.88 29.25 11.48
CA TYR A 443 2.24 28.90 11.88
C TYR A 443 2.94 28.09 10.79
N ARG A 444 4.22 28.37 10.54
CA ARG A 444 5.11 27.57 9.69
C ARG A 444 6.07 26.74 10.56
N LYS A 445 6.55 25.61 10.04
CA LYS A 445 7.53 24.75 10.72
C LYS A 445 8.95 25.10 10.24
N VAL A 446 9.84 25.45 11.16
CA VAL A 446 11.23 25.84 10.88
C VAL A 446 12.19 24.77 11.39
N TYR A 447 13.13 24.34 10.54
CA TYR A 447 14.13 23.31 10.87
C TYR A 447 15.47 23.94 11.26
N THR A 448 16.12 23.33 12.25
CA THR A 448 17.51 23.60 12.65
C THR A 448 18.33 22.31 12.54
N ALA A 449 19.64 22.37 12.78
CA ALA A 449 20.51 21.18 12.69
C ALA A 449 20.07 20.04 13.62
N ASP A 450 19.57 20.38 14.82
CA ASP A 450 19.27 19.43 15.89
C ASP A 450 17.78 19.38 16.31
N SER A 451 16.94 20.31 15.85
CA SER A 451 15.53 20.42 16.26
C SER A 451 14.63 21.16 15.25
N TYR A 452 13.33 21.28 15.53
CA TYR A 452 12.41 22.15 14.78
C TYR A 452 11.49 22.92 15.74
N TYR A 453 10.94 24.04 15.27
CA TYR A 453 9.94 24.82 16.00
C TYR A 453 8.87 25.38 15.06
N PHE A 454 7.79 25.92 15.62
CA PHE A 454 6.71 26.57 14.87
C PHE A 454 6.77 28.07 15.06
N GLU A 455 6.67 28.82 13.97
CA GLU A 455 6.75 30.27 13.95
C GLU A 455 5.47 30.86 13.37
N TYR A 456 4.91 31.87 14.06
CA TYR A 456 3.72 32.57 13.59
C TYR A 456 4.03 33.42 12.35
N VAL A 457 3.12 33.41 11.38
CA VAL A 457 3.20 34.16 10.13
C VAL A 457 1.93 34.99 9.99
N ASP A 458 2.08 36.32 9.99
CA ASP A 458 0.97 37.23 9.71
C ASP A 458 0.68 37.24 8.20
N LYS A 459 -0.36 36.53 7.79
CA LYS A 459 -0.78 36.45 6.37
C LYS A 459 -1.35 37.76 5.82
N THR A 460 -1.65 38.73 6.68
CA THR A 460 -2.19 40.04 6.27
C THR A 460 -1.10 41.07 6.01
N ASP A 461 0.13 40.80 6.48
CA ASP A 461 1.28 41.67 6.27
C ASP A 461 1.82 41.52 4.83
N PRO A 462 1.78 42.58 4.00
CA PRO A 462 2.27 42.53 2.62
C PRO A 462 3.79 42.38 2.51
N THR A 463 4.55 42.49 3.61
CA THR A 463 6.00 42.27 3.64
C THR A 463 6.39 40.80 3.77
N VAL A 464 5.46 39.93 4.18
CA VAL A 464 5.66 38.48 4.26
C VAL A 464 5.66 37.89 2.86
N SER A 465 6.64 37.04 2.55
CA SER A 465 6.75 36.45 1.22
C SER A 465 5.64 35.43 0.94
N LEU A 466 5.25 35.29 -0.33
CA LEU A 466 4.20 34.36 -0.73
C LEU A 466 4.51 32.89 -0.36
N SER A 467 5.80 32.54 -0.29
CA SER A 467 6.27 31.24 0.19
C SER A 467 5.93 31.01 1.66
N GLU A 468 6.14 32.01 2.50
CA GLU A 468 5.92 31.91 3.96
C GLU A 468 4.43 31.79 4.27
N VAL A 469 3.60 32.54 3.55
CA VAL A 469 2.13 32.43 3.63
C VAL A 469 1.65 31.02 3.27
N ARG A 470 2.28 30.38 2.28
CA ARG A 470 1.96 29.00 1.85
C ARG A 470 2.45 27.94 2.83
N GLU A 471 3.54 28.19 3.54
CA GLU A 471 4.08 27.28 4.57
C GLU A 471 3.36 27.39 5.92
N ALA A 472 2.65 28.50 6.15
CA ALA A 472 1.90 28.76 7.37
C ALA A 472 0.58 27.97 7.43
N VAL A 473 0.68 26.64 7.59
CA VAL A 473 -0.47 25.71 7.57
C VAL A 473 -0.81 25.10 8.93
N TYR A 474 -0.12 25.50 10.01
CA TYR A 474 -0.29 24.90 11.34
C TYR A 474 -1.04 25.81 12.32
N LEU A 475 -1.74 25.20 13.29
CA LEU A 475 -2.33 25.87 14.47
C LEU A 475 -2.12 25.02 15.73
N PRO A 476 -2.02 25.65 16.93
CA PRO A 476 -1.96 24.96 18.22
C PRO A 476 -3.35 24.52 18.70
N VAL A 477 -4.06 23.77 17.85
CA VAL A 477 -5.40 23.25 18.13
C VAL A 477 -5.49 21.79 17.70
N LYS A 478 -6.14 20.96 18.52
CA LYS A 478 -6.56 19.59 18.22
C LYS A 478 -7.84 19.67 17.38
N PRO A 479 -7.85 19.24 16.12
CA PRO A 479 -9.09 19.14 15.35
C PRO A 479 -9.97 18.04 15.93
N LEU A 480 -11.25 18.34 16.13
CA LEU A 480 -12.29 17.39 16.52
C LEU A 480 -13.18 17.14 15.29
N LYS A 481 -13.51 15.88 15.02
CA LYS A 481 -14.36 15.53 13.88
C LYS A 481 -15.80 15.30 14.35
N LEU A 482 -16.77 15.87 13.63
CA LEU A 482 -18.19 15.65 13.89
C LEU A 482 -18.59 14.24 13.40
N PRO A 483 -19.25 13.41 14.24
CA PRO A 483 -19.79 12.13 13.78
C PRO A 483 -21.09 12.37 12.99
N ALA A 484 -21.13 11.88 11.75
CA ALA A 484 -22.24 12.10 10.82
C ALA A 484 -23.07 10.83 10.59
N ALA A 485 -24.34 11.01 10.20
CA ALA A 485 -25.23 9.94 9.77
C ALA A 485 -25.91 10.29 8.44
N GLN A 486 -25.85 9.37 7.46
CA GLN A 486 -26.45 9.56 6.15
C GLN A 486 -27.38 8.37 5.82
N ARG A 487 -28.60 8.67 5.37
CA ARG A 487 -29.56 7.67 4.90
C ARG A 487 -30.07 8.03 3.52
N LEU A 488 -30.22 7.02 2.67
CA LEU A 488 -30.78 7.16 1.32
C LEU A 488 -31.86 6.11 1.12
N TYR A 489 -33.06 6.57 0.78
CA TYR A 489 -34.18 5.75 0.37
C TYR A 489 -34.32 5.88 -1.14
N HIS A 490 -34.45 4.76 -1.86
CA HIS A 490 -34.62 4.79 -3.31
C HIS A 490 -35.77 3.89 -3.75
N LEU A 491 -36.49 4.34 -4.77
CA LEU A 491 -37.53 3.62 -5.49
C LEU A 491 -37.31 3.82 -6.98
N SER A 492 -37.17 2.73 -7.74
CA SER A 492 -37.01 2.78 -9.19
C SER A 492 -37.94 1.81 -9.91
N GLY A 493 -38.34 2.18 -11.12
CA GLY A 493 -39.17 1.38 -12.01
C GLY A 493 -38.62 1.42 -13.42
N GLN A 494 -38.53 0.26 -14.07
CA GLN A 494 -38.18 0.12 -15.48
C GLN A 494 -39.34 -0.59 -16.19
N TRP A 495 -39.85 0.05 -17.23
CA TRP A 495 -40.95 -0.45 -18.05
C TRP A 495 -40.50 -0.58 -19.50
N GLN A 496 -40.51 -1.79 -20.01
CA GLN A 496 -40.20 -2.14 -21.40
C GLN A 496 -41.46 -2.68 -22.10
N PRO A 497 -42.42 -1.81 -22.50
CA PRO A 497 -43.67 -2.23 -23.12
C PRO A 497 -43.47 -2.95 -24.46
N SER A 498 -42.36 -2.68 -25.15
CA SER A 498 -41.97 -3.37 -26.38
C SER A 498 -40.45 -3.43 -26.51
N ARG A 499 -39.94 -4.17 -27.50
CA ARG A 499 -38.51 -4.18 -27.85
C ARG A 499 -37.97 -2.82 -28.35
N TYR A 500 -38.83 -1.83 -28.52
CA TYR A 500 -38.53 -0.52 -29.09
C TYR A 500 -38.62 0.63 -28.09
N VAL A 501 -39.21 0.43 -26.91
CA VAL A 501 -39.42 1.51 -25.94
C VAL A 501 -39.02 1.00 -24.56
N SER A 502 -38.21 1.77 -23.84
CA SER A 502 -37.84 1.55 -22.46
C SER A 502 -38.00 2.85 -21.69
N VAL A 503 -38.75 2.83 -20.59
CA VAL A 503 -38.93 3.97 -19.68
C VAL A 503 -38.36 3.57 -18.33
N SER A 504 -37.47 4.38 -17.76
CA SER A 504 -36.95 4.22 -16.41
C SER A 504 -37.27 5.44 -15.57
N THR A 505 -37.74 5.22 -14.36
CA THR A 505 -38.04 6.26 -13.37
C THR A 505 -37.35 5.93 -12.05
N GLU A 506 -36.88 6.95 -11.35
CA GLU A 506 -36.17 6.85 -10.09
C GLU A 506 -36.58 8.02 -9.18
N LEU A 507 -36.88 7.69 -7.93
CA LEU A 507 -37.19 8.61 -6.85
C LEU A 507 -36.26 8.27 -5.68
N ALA A 508 -35.55 9.27 -5.16
CA ALA A 508 -34.65 9.10 -4.03
C ALA A 508 -34.94 10.16 -2.95
N GLY A 509 -34.86 9.77 -1.68
CA GLY A 509 -34.93 10.68 -0.53
C GLY A 509 -33.69 10.55 0.33
N SER A 510 -33.07 11.66 0.71
CA SER A 510 -31.89 11.71 1.57
C SER A 510 -32.22 12.24 2.96
N ASP A 511 -31.52 11.75 3.98
CA ASP A 511 -31.49 12.29 5.34
C ASP A 511 -30.02 12.33 5.79
N PHE A 512 -29.42 13.51 5.90
CA PHE A 512 -28.01 13.69 6.23
C PHE A 512 -27.84 14.59 7.47
N ASP A 513 -27.54 13.97 8.60
CA ASP A 513 -27.20 14.61 9.87
C ASP A 513 -25.67 14.77 9.95
N ARG A 514 -25.22 16.02 10.11
CA ARG A 514 -23.79 16.38 10.13
C ARG A 514 -23.14 16.21 11.49
N ASN A 515 -23.93 16.17 12.57
CA ASN A 515 -23.43 16.03 13.93
C ASN A 515 -24.42 15.30 14.84
N THR A 516 -24.28 13.98 14.90
CA THR A 516 -25.12 13.13 15.75
C THR A 516 -24.99 13.41 17.26
N PHE A 517 -24.05 14.24 17.73
CA PHE A 517 -24.00 14.66 19.14
C PHE A 517 -24.98 15.81 19.46
N SER A 518 -25.39 16.61 18.48
CA SER A 518 -26.18 17.82 18.65
C SER A 518 -27.51 17.73 17.89
N GLY A 519 -28.58 18.29 18.45
CA GLY A 519 -29.84 18.50 17.70
C GLY A 519 -29.96 19.91 17.09
N ILE A 520 -28.93 20.75 17.25
CA ILE A 520 -28.91 22.12 16.72
C ILE A 520 -28.54 22.05 15.23
N GLY A 521 -29.53 22.24 14.36
CA GLY A 521 -29.34 22.25 12.90
C GLY A 521 -30.24 21.28 12.14
N ASP A 522 -30.80 20.27 12.80
CA ASP A 522 -31.44 19.09 12.17
C ASP A 522 -32.68 19.34 11.28
N ASP A 523 -33.26 20.54 11.29
CA ASP A 523 -34.44 20.88 10.48
C ASP A 523 -34.14 20.94 8.96
N ASP A 524 -32.88 20.85 8.55
CA ASP A 524 -32.45 20.90 7.15
C ASP A 524 -31.82 19.62 6.59
N ASN A 525 -31.88 18.50 7.32
CA ASN A 525 -31.23 17.24 6.95
C ASN A 525 -31.88 16.49 5.76
N ARG A 526 -33.14 16.79 5.38
CA ARG A 526 -33.94 15.97 4.47
C ARG A 526 -34.34 16.63 3.15
N ASP A 527 -34.27 15.88 2.05
CA ASP A 527 -34.78 16.30 0.74
C ASP A 527 -34.97 15.12 -0.25
N ILE A 528 -35.42 15.41 -1.48
CA ILE A 528 -35.81 14.43 -2.51
C ILE A 528 -35.15 14.74 -3.87
N ALA A 529 -34.86 13.70 -4.64
CA ALA A 529 -34.44 13.76 -6.05
C ALA A 529 -35.30 12.83 -6.93
N VAL A 530 -35.48 13.22 -8.19
CA VAL A 530 -36.24 12.49 -9.22
C VAL A 530 -35.42 12.41 -10.50
N ASN A 531 -35.42 11.24 -11.14
CA ASN A 531 -34.82 11.04 -12.46
C ASN A 531 -35.75 10.18 -13.34
N LEU A 532 -36.05 10.67 -14.54
CA LEU A 532 -36.89 10.01 -15.55
C LEU A 532 -36.08 9.92 -16.84
N ASN A 533 -35.98 8.73 -17.42
CA ASN A 533 -35.30 8.49 -18.68
C ASN A 533 -36.17 7.63 -19.60
N THR A 534 -36.24 7.99 -20.88
CA THR A 534 -37.05 7.29 -21.89
C THR A 534 -36.24 7.07 -23.15
N ASP A 535 -36.03 5.81 -23.51
CA ASP A 535 -35.33 5.37 -24.71
C ASP A 535 -36.31 4.78 -25.72
N ILE A 536 -36.32 5.31 -26.94
CA ILE A 536 -37.17 4.88 -28.04
C ILE A 536 -36.29 4.51 -29.23
N MET A 537 -36.42 3.28 -29.73
CA MET A 537 -35.67 2.74 -30.86
C MET A 537 -36.64 2.45 -32.02
N ILE A 538 -36.59 3.24 -33.07
CA ILE A 538 -37.46 3.16 -34.24
C ILE A 538 -36.68 2.51 -35.40
N PRO A 539 -37.04 1.29 -35.87
CA PRO A 539 -36.42 0.71 -37.05
C PRO A 539 -36.92 1.46 -38.30
N LEU A 540 -36.01 2.14 -39.01
CA LEU A 540 -36.34 2.85 -40.25
C LEU A 540 -36.33 1.88 -41.45
N THR A 541 -35.40 0.92 -41.45
CA THR A 541 -35.29 -0.19 -42.42
C THR A 541 -34.76 -1.44 -41.70
N GLN A 542 -34.50 -2.54 -42.42
CA GLN A 542 -33.82 -3.71 -41.84
C GLN A 542 -32.40 -3.39 -41.33
N LYS A 543 -31.74 -2.37 -41.90
CA LYS A 543 -30.35 -2.01 -41.58
C LYS A 543 -30.19 -0.61 -40.96
N SER A 544 -31.27 0.16 -40.84
CA SER A 544 -31.24 1.53 -40.33
C SER A 544 -32.16 1.71 -39.13
N ARG A 545 -31.74 2.49 -38.14
CA ARG A 545 -32.44 2.68 -36.86
C ARG A 545 -32.34 4.14 -36.41
N ALA A 546 -33.38 4.65 -35.77
CA ALA A 546 -33.39 5.93 -35.08
C ALA A 546 -33.59 5.69 -33.59
N GLY A 547 -32.65 6.14 -32.75
CA GLY A 547 -32.78 6.19 -31.31
C GLY A 547 -33.18 7.59 -30.86
N VAL A 548 -34.17 7.71 -29.97
CA VAL A 548 -34.51 8.93 -29.24
C VAL A 548 -34.32 8.66 -27.77
N ASN A 549 -33.59 9.52 -27.07
CA ASN A 549 -33.41 9.49 -25.62
C ASN A 549 -33.99 10.79 -25.04
N LEU A 550 -34.81 10.70 -24.00
CA LEU A 550 -35.35 11.85 -23.26
C LEU A 550 -35.04 11.64 -21.79
N GLN A 551 -34.40 12.61 -21.16
CA GLN A 551 -34.04 12.58 -19.75
C GLN A 551 -34.56 13.84 -19.04
N PHE A 552 -35.11 13.65 -17.85
CA PHE A 552 -35.49 14.72 -16.92
C PHE A 552 -34.99 14.36 -15.52
N ARG A 553 -34.19 15.23 -14.91
CA ARG A 553 -33.68 15.07 -13.55
C ARG A 553 -33.96 16.32 -12.73
N LYS A 554 -34.38 16.14 -11.48
CA LYS A 554 -34.55 17.22 -10.51
C LYS A 554 -33.99 16.79 -9.16
N ILE A 555 -33.14 17.60 -8.55
CA ILE A 555 -32.52 17.36 -7.25
C ILE A 555 -32.90 18.53 -6.34
N GLY A 556 -33.36 18.25 -5.13
CA GLY A 556 -33.68 19.29 -4.14
C GLY A 556 -32.45 20.04 -3.62
N ASP A 557 -32.67 21.21 -3.01
CA ASP A 557 -31.60 22.09 -2.50
C ASP A 557 -30.81 21.50 -1.33
N ARG A 558 -31.39 20.54 -0.60
CA ARG A 558 -30.82 19.88 0.58
C ARG A 558 -30.58 18.39 0.35
N PHE A 559 -30.75 17.92 -0.89
CA PHE A 559 -30.54 16.51 -1.21
C PHE A 559 -29.04 16.20 -1.21
N GLU A 560 -28.62 15.29 -0.33
CA GLU A 560 -27.22 14.87 -0.20
C GLU A 560 -27.04 13.42 -0.69
N PRO A 561 -26.37 13.21 -1.84
CA PRO A 561 -26.16 11.86 -2.36
C PRO A 561 -25.07 11.11 -1.57
N ILE A 562 -25.17 9.77 -1.51
CA ILE A 562 -24.16 8.91 -0.86
C ILE A 562 -22.87 8.79 -1.69
N GLU A 563 -22.97 8.95 -3.01
CA GLU A 563 -21.85 8.95 -3.94
C GLU A 563 -21.96 10.11 -4.92
N ARG A 564 -20.90 10.34 -5.70
CA ARG A 564 -20.98 11.25 -6.84
C ARG A 564 -22.02 10.74 -7.84
N LEU A 565 -23.07 11.55 -8.05
CA LEU A 565 -24.13 11.31 -9.06
C LEU A 565 -23.71 11.71 -10.47
N GLN A 566 -22.76 12.64 -10.55
CA GLN A 566 -22.37 13.30 -11.79
C GLN A 566 -21.36 12.45 -12.56
N GLU A 567 -21.41 12.56 -13.88
CA GLU A 567 -20.33 12.08 -14.73
C GLU A 567 -19.06 12.93 -14.54
N VAL A 568 -17.92 12.36 -14.90
CA VAL A 568 -16.65 13.12 -14.94
C VAL A 568 -16.81 14.26 -15.94
N GLU A 569 -16.22 15.43 -15.65
CA GLU A 569 -16.38 16.65 -16.47
C GLU A 569 -17.80 17.25 -16.47
N TYR A 570 -18.66 16.94 -15.48
CA TYR A 570 -20.01 17.52 -15.41
C TYR A 570 -20.04 19.05 -15.33
N ARG A 571 -19.09 19.67 -14.58
CA ARG A 571 -18.89 21.13 -14.59
C ARG A 571 -18.68 21.67 -16.01
N ARG A 572 -17.87 20.98 -16.79
CA ARG A 572 -17.55 21.35 -18.17
C ARG A 572 -18.74 21.11 -19.11
N LYS A 573 -19.57 20.10 -18.87
CA LYS A 573 -20.78 19.85 -19.68
C LYS A 573 -21.76 21.03 -19.64
N TRP A 574 -21.89 21.72 -18.51
CA TRP A 574 -22.88 22.79 -18.29
C TRP A 574 -22.29 24.17 -17.96
N ASP A 575 -20.97 24.34 -18.00
CA ASP A 575 -20.25 25.56 -17.60
C ASP A 575 -20.48 26.00 -16.14
N LEU A 576 -20.46 25.03 -15.23
CA LEU A 576 -20.77 25.28 -13.81
C LEU A 576 -19.53 25.76 -13.04
N PRO A 577 -19.67 26.76 -12.16
CA PRO A 577 -18.57 27.26 -11.33
C PRO A 577 -18.19 26.31 -10.18
N SER A 578 -19.05 25.33 -9.84
CA SER A 578 -18.93 24.47 -8.67
C SER A 578 -19.49 23.07 -8.93
N ASP A 579 -19.01 22.06 -8.20
CA ASP A 579 -19.49 20.66 -8.28
C ASP A 579 -20.82 20.37 -7.56
N SER A 580 -21.43 21.34 -6.86
CA SER A 580 -22.70 21.07 -6.15
C SER A 580 -23.81 20.65 -7.13
N THR A 581 -24.60 19.63 -6.77
CA THR A 581 -25.83 19.22 -7.48
C THR A 581 -27.10 19.75 -6.83
N GLN A 582 -26.97 20.40 -5.67
CA GLN A 582 -28.12 20.82 -4.86
C GLN A 582 -28.98 21.81 -5.64
N GLY A 583 -30.28 21.52 -5.75
CA GLY A 583 -31.24 22.37 -6.43
C GLY A 583 -31.22 22.31 -7.96
N GLU A 584 -30.53 21.35 -8.58
CA GLU A 584 -30.45 21.28 -10.04
C GLU A 584 -31.72 20.69 -10.67
N GLN A 585 -32.09 21.23 -11.83
CA GLN A 585 -33.09 20.69 -12.73
C GLN A 585 -32.48 20.60 -14.13
N VAL A 586 -32.52 19.40 -14.71
CA VAL A 586 -31.87 19.07 -15.99
C VAL A 586 -32.88 18.39 -16.90
N MET A 587 -32.91 18.81 -18.15
CA MET A 587 -33.66 18.15 -19.21
C MET A 587 -32.75 17.93 -20.41
N GLU A 588 -32.60 16.70 -20.87
CA GLU A 588 -31.81 16.34 -22.04
C GLU A 588 -32.67 15.58 -23.06
N ALA A 589 -32.44 15.83 -24.35
CA ALA A 589 -33.08 15.14 -25.45
C ALA A 589 -32.03 14.80 -26.51
N GLY A 590 -31.86 13.51 -26.80
CA GLY A 590 -30.93 12.99 -27.79
C GLY A 590 -31.64 12.33 -28.97
N LEU A 591 -31.14 12.55 -30.19
CA LEU A 591 -31.54 11.84 -31.41
C LEU A 591 -30.31 11.22 -32.08
N ASN A 592 -30.31 9.91 -32.24
CA ASN A 592 -29.28 9.12 -32.90
C ASN A 592 -29.86 8.46 -34.15
N LEU A 593 -29.42 8.84 -35.34
CA LEU A 593 -29.83 8.20 -36.59
C LEU A 593 -28.67 7.36 -37.13
N ASN A 594 -28.87 6.05 -37.26
CA ASN A 594 -27.87 5.13 -37.78
C ASN A 594 -28.36 4.51 -39.10
N PHE A 595 -27.68 4.79 -40.20
CA PHE A 595 -28.01 4.32 -41.54
C PHE A 595 -27.02 3.26 -42.00
N ASN A 596 -27.45 2.00 -42.02
CA ASN A 596 -26.66 0.85 -42.49
C ASN A 596 -25.27 0.75 -41.83
N GLN A 597 -25.13 1.23 -40.59
CA GLN A 597 -23.86 1.42 -39.88
C GLN A 597 -22.88 2.39 -40.57
N GLN A 598 -23.06 2.79 -41.83
CA GLN A 598 -22.12 3.63 -42.58
C GLN A 598 -22.20 5.11 -42.23
N LEU A 599 -23.40 5.61 -41.88
CA LEU A 599 -23.61 7.00 -41.48
C LEU A 599 -24.34 7.03 -40.13
N GLN A 600 -23.80 7.79 -39.19
CA GLN A 600 -24.40 8.09 -37.91
C GLN A 600 -24.58 9.60 -37.77
N LEU A 601 -25.77 10.06 -37.44
CA LEU A 601 -26.06 11.45 -37.09
C LEU A 601 -26.50 11.51 -35.62
N ASN A 602 -26.00 12.49 -34.88
CA ASN A 602 -26.33 12.70 -33.47
C ASN A 602 -26.75 14.16 -33.25
N LEU A 603 -27.82 14.36 -32.49
CA LEU A 603 -28.26 15.67 -32.01
C LEU A 603 -28.58 15.53 -30.52
N ASP A 604 -27.89 16.27 -29.67
CA ASP A 604 -28.17 16.35 -28.23
C ASP A 604 -28.57 17.79 -27.88
N LEU A 605 -29.70 17.93 -27.22
CA LEU A 605 -30.24 19.19 -26.71
C LEU A 605 -30.34 19.08 -25.19
N GLY A 606 -29.97 20.13 -24.48
CA GLY A 606 -29.97 20.13 -23.02
C GLY A 606 -30.36 21.48 -22.44
N SER A 607 -31.08 21.46 -21.31
CA SER A 607 -31.34 22.62 -20.48
C SER A 607 -31.04 22.28 -19.03
N TYR A 608 -30.36 23.19 -18.33
CA TYR A 608 -29.98 23.10 -16.94
C TYR A 608 -30.43 24.37 -16.24
N ASN A 609 -31.07 24.22 -15.09
CA ASN A 609 -31.46 25.32 -14.22
C ASN A 609 -31.06 24.96 -12.77
N ARG A 610 -30.45 25.90 -12.06
CA ARG A 610 -30.20 25.81 -10.62
C ARG A 610 -30.20 27.20 -10.02
N HIS A 611 -31.27 27.55 -9.29
CA HIS A 611 -31.41 28.85 -8.62
C HIS A 611 -31.22 30.06 -9.57
N ARG A 612 -29.99 30.55 -9.69
CA ARG A 612 -29.57 31.73 -10.49
C ARG A 612 -28.68 31.35 -11.67
N ILE A 613 -28.52 30.05 -11.96
CA ILE A 613 -27.72 29.54 -13.06
C ILE A 613 -28.65 28.88 -14.06
N ASP A 614 -28.68 29.40 -15.27
CA ASP A 614 -29.39 28.81 -16.41
C ASP A 614 -28.37 28.45 -17.49
N ALA A 615 -28.38 27.22 -18.01
CA ALA A 615 -27.51 26.81 -19.10
C ALA A 615 -28.26 25.99 -20.14
N ASN A 616 -28.04 26.31 -21.42
CA ASN A 616 -28.59 25.55 -22.54
C ASN A 616 -27.44 24.98 -23.38
N ARG A 617 -27.58 23.72 -23.80
CA ARG A 617 -26.56 22.97 -24.53
C ARG A 617 -27.13 22.43 -25.83
N TYR A 618 -26.37 22.61 -26.90
CA TYR A 618 -26.71 22.14 -28.25
C TYR A 618 -25.50 21.44 -28.84
N LYS A 619 -25.60 20.13 -29.13
CA LYS A 619 -24.54 19.36 -29.75
C LYS A 619 -25.06 18.65 -30.99
N ILE A 620 -24.39 18.86 -32.11
CA ILE A 620 -24.67 18.17 -33.37
C ILE A 620 -23.42 17.46 -33.84
N GLY A 621 -23.56 16.22 -34.30
CA GLY A 621 -22.44 15.45 -34.82
C GLY A 621 -22.83 14.49 -35.93
N ALA A 622 -21.85 14.16 -36.76
CA ALA A 622 -21.98 13.18 -37.82
C ALA A 622 -20.75 12.28 -37.82
N ALA A 623 -20.93 10.99 -38.07
CA ALA A 623 -19.84 10.05 -38.27
C ALA A 623 -20.10 9.18 -39.50
N ILE A 624 -19.07 8.99 -40.33
CA ILE A 624 -19.12 8.22 -41.56
C ILE A 624 -18.03 7.15 -41.52
N GLN A 625 -18.38 5.91 -41.90
CA GLN A 625 -17.44 4.82 -42.12
C GLN A 625 -17.68 4.18 -43.50
N PHE A 626 -16.61 3.98 -44.27
CA PHE A 626 -16.69 3.44 -45.63
C PHE A 626 -15.37 2.80 -46.08
N GLY A 627 -15.28 1.46 -46.07
CA GLY A 627 -14.20 0.70 -46.74
C GLY A 627 -12.76 1.08 -46.33
N TRP A 628 -12.19 2.08 -47.02
CA TRP A 628 -10.88 2.70 -46.76
C TRP A 628 -10.91 3.81 -45.69
N LEU A 629 -12.08 4.41 -45.45
CA LEU A 629 -12.34 5.37 -44.38
C LEU A 629 -12.84 4.59 -43.16
N ASP A 630 -11.96 4.38 -42.17
CA ASP A 630 -12.33 3.69 -40.93
C ASP A 630 -13.37 4.51 -40.16
N ARG A 631 -13.09 5.82 -40.00
CA ARG A 631 -14.01 6.76 -39.35
C ARG A 631 -13.68 8.21 -39.71
N LEU A 632 -14.65 8.97 -40.21
CA LEU A 632 -14.67 10.43 -40.16
C LEU A 632 -15.76 10.83 -39.19
N ALA A 633 -15.44 11.52 -38.10
CA ALA A 633 -16.40 12.02 -37.14
C ALA A 633 -16.23 13.53 -36.95
N VAL A 634 -17.32 14.28 -37.02
CA VAL A 634 -17.36 15.72 -36.73
C VAL A 634 -18.42 16.00 -35.68
N TYR A 635 -18.16 16.93 -34.78
CA TYR A 635 -19.22 17.53 -33.97
C TYR A 635 -18.95 19.00 -33.69
N ARG A 636 -20.04 19.71 -33.40
CA ARG A 636 -20.04 21.05 -32.82
C ARG A 636 -20.97 21.04 -31.61
N GLU A 637 -20.48 21.56 -30.51
CA GLU A 637 -21.19 21.75 -29.26
C GLU A 637 -21.16 23.22 -28.89
N GLN A 638 -22.30 23.76 -28.46
CA GLN A 638 -22.42 25.12 -27.94
C GLN A 638 -23.17 25.09 -26.61
N ILE A 639 -22.59 25.71 -25.60
CA ILE A 639 -23.15 25.85 -24.26
C ILE A 639 -23.30 27.34 -23.98
N ARG A 640 -24.50 27.78 -23.67
CA ARG A 640 -24.78 29.16 -23.26
C ARG A 640 -25.26 29.17 -21.84
N ARG A 641 -24.57 29.91 -20.97
CA ARG A 641 -24.93 30.03 -19.57
C ARG A 641 -25.22 31.48 -19.22
N SER A 642 -26.24 31.68 -18.39
CA SER A 642 -26.59 32.95 -17.77
C SER A 642 -26.49 32.84 -16.26
N LEU A 643 -25.79 33.80 -15.67
CA LEU A 643 -25.75 34.13 -14.24
C LEU A 643 -26.30 35.55 -14.06
N PRO A 644 -26.66 35.97 -12.82
CA PRO A 644 -27.14 37.35 -12.58
C PRO A 644 -26.10 38.41 -12.92
N ALA A 645 -24.82 38.04 -12.85
CA ALA A 645 -23.68 38.93 -12.99
C ALA A 645 -22.77 38.58 -14.17
N SER A 646 -23.06 37.54 -14.96
CA SER A 646 -22.27 37.18 -16.13
C SER A 646 -23.05 36.31 -17.09
N SER A 647 -22.63 36.29 -18.35
CA SER A 647 -23.17 35.34 -19.34
C SER A 647 -22.01 34.84 -20.18
N SER A 648 -22.01 33.54 -20.43
CA SER A 648 -20.97 32.87 -21.21
C SER A 648 -21.54 32.15 -22.43
N ASP A 649 -20.74 32.12 -23.50
CA ASP A 649 -20.95 31.33 -24.70
C ASP A 649 -19.69 30.48 -24.95
N TRP A 650 -19.85 29.17 -24.90
CA TRP A 650 -18.78 28.20 -25.01
C TRP A 650 -19.01 27.31 -26.22
N VAL A 651 -18.14 27.41 -27.22
CA VAL A 651 -18.23 26.64 -28.46
C VAL A 651 -17.07 25.64 -28.52
N ARG A 652 -17.39 24.37 -28.78
CA ARG A 652 -16.41 23.29 -28.98
C ARG A 652 -16.65 22.62 -30.31
N GLN A 653 -15.59 22.33 -31.02
CA GLN A 653 -15.66 21.70 -32.33
C GLN A 653 -14.59 20.62 -32.41
N GLN A 654 -14.95 19.46 -32.93
CA GLN A 654 -13.98 18.39 -33.16
C GLN A 654 -14.20 17.74 -34.51
N MET A 655 -13.10 17.42 -35.19
CA MET A 655 -13.05 16.55 -36.36
C MET A 655 -12.03 15.44 -36.10
N ARG A 656 -12.41 14.18 -36.26
CA ARG A 656 -11.52 13.01 -36.20
C ARG A 656 -11.59 12.26 -37.51
N LEU A 657 -10.46 12.11 -38.17
CA LEU A 657 -10.27 11.34 -39.39
C LEU A 657 -9.36 10.14 -39.08
N ARG A 658 -9.80 8.94 -39.46
CA ARG A 658 -9.06 7.68 -39.35
C ARG A 658 -9.19 6.95 -40.68
N LEU A 659 -8.06 6.69 -41.34
CA LEU A 659 -8.03 5.93 -42.60
C LEU A 659 -7.49 4.52 -42.34
N LYS A 660 -8.04 3.54 -43.06
CA LYS A 660 -7.65 2.14 -43.00
C LYS A 660 -6.84 1.79 -44.24
N MET A 661 -5.54 1.57 -44.07
CA MET A 661 -4.69 1.00 -45.12
C MET A 661 -4.00 -0.28 -44.63
N ARG A 662 -3.36 -1.01 -45.55
CA ARG A 662 -2.91 -2.39 -45.29
C ARG A 662 -1.84 -2.52 -44.19
N ALA A 663 -0.94 -1.55 -44.08
CA ALA A 663 0.20 -1.61 -43.15
C ALA A 663 0.26 -0.45 -42.15
N PHE A 664 -0.40 0.67 -42.47
CA PHE A 664 -0.41 1.87 -41.65
C PHE A 664 -1.77 2.56 -41.74
N ASN A 665 -2.22 3.17 -40.65
CA ASN A 665 -3.49 3.84 -40.52
C ASN A 665 -3.23 5.31 -40.13
N PRO A 666 -3.18 6.23 -41.10
CA PRO A 666 -2.98 7.64 -40.80
C PRO A 666 -4.24 8.20 -40.17
N PHE A 667 -4.01 9.19 -39.33
CA PHE A 667 -5.07 9.83 -38.59
C PHE A 667 -4.82 11.33 -38.42
N MET A 668 -5.91 12.05 -38.24
CA MET A 668 -5.90 13.48 -37.93
C MET A 668 -7.05 13.78 -36.97
N ASP A 669 -6.77 14.51 -35.89
CA ASP A 669 -7.75 15.09 -34.99
C ASP A 669 -7.55 16.60 -34.98
N LEU A 670 -8.62 17.35 -35.23
CA LEU A 670 -8.68 18.79 -35.02
C LEU A 670 -9.68 19.05 -33.91
N TYR A 671 -9.29 19.80 -32.90
CA TYR A 671 -10.17 20.19 -31.80
C TYR A 671 -10.00 21.68 -31.55
N SER A 672 -11.10 22.41 -31.44
CA SER A 672 -11.07 23.83 -31.14
C SER A 672 -12.09 24.13 -30.07
N GLU A 673 -11.71 25.03 -29.18
CA GLU A 673 -12.56 25.46 -28.09
C GLU A 673 -12.44 26.96 -27.89
N GLU A 674 -13.59 27.61 -27.85
CA GLU A 674 -13.72 29.04 -27.68
C GLU A 674 -14.67 29.32 -26.53
N TYR A 675 -14.16 29.96 -25.48
CA TYR A 675 -14.94 30.38 -24.32
C TYR A 675 -14.97 31.90 -24.24
N ARG A 676 -16.17 32.48 -24.15
CA ARG A 676 -16.37 33.90 -23.94
C ARG A 676 -17.33 34.14 -22.78
N ASP A 677 -16.91 34.90 -21.80
CA ASP A 677 -17.72 35.52 -20.76
C ASP A 677 -17.65 37.06 -20.91
N ALA A 678 -18.82 37.70 -20.91
CA ALA A 678 -18.95 39.13 -21.15
C ALA A 678 -18.39 40.01 -20.01
N LEU A 679 -18.33 39.49 -18.78
CA LEU A 679 -18.01 40.27 -17.58
C LEU A 679 -16.75 39.77 -16.84
N MET A 680 -16.16 38.65 -17.28
CA MET A 680 -14.86 38.16 -16.80
C MET A 680 -13.87 37.99 -17.97
N PRO A 681 -13.24 39.07 -18.48
CA PRO A 681 -12.32 39.00 -19.62
C PRO A 681 -11.15 38.02 -19.41
N ILE A 682 -10.66 37.89 -18.18
CA ILE A 682 -9.54 37.00 -17.80
C ILE A 682 -9.91 35.52 -17.96
N ALA A 683 -11.21 35.18 -17.96
CA ALA A 683 -11.65 33.79 -18.14
C ALA A 683 -11.76 33.39 -19.62
N ASN A 684 -11.64 34.33 -20.56
CA ASN A 684 -11.85 34.09 -21.98
C ASN A 684 -10.61 33.44 -22.60
N PHE A 685 -10.81 32.28 -23.21
CA PHE A 685 -9.75 31.56 -23.90
C PHE A 685 -10.26 31.02 -25.23
N LEU A 686 -9.34 30.93 -26.19
CA LEU A 686 -9.52 30.24 -27.45
C LEU A 686 -8.31 29.36 -27.66
N PHE A 687 -8.53 28.07 -27.92
CA PHE A 687 -7.44 27.20 -28.34
C PHE A 687 -7.80 26.34 -29.54
N VAL A 688 -6.78 26.00 -30.31
CA VAL A 688 -6.86 25.08 -31.44
C VAL A 688 -5.80 24.00 -31.27
N GLU A 689 -6.24 22.76 -31.20
CA GLU A 689 -5.40 21.57 -31.14
C GLU A 689 -5.44 20.82 -32.48
N GLN A 690 -4.27 20.42 -32.94
CA GLN A 690 -4.09 19.64 -34.14
C GLN A 690 -3.22 18.43 -33.84
N ARG A 691 -3.78 17.23 -33.95
CA ARG A 691 -3.05 15.97 -33.80
C ARG A 691 -3.03 15.26 -35.13
N PHE A 692 -1.88 14.88 -35.63
CA PHE A 692 -1.77 14.06 -36.82
C PHE A 692 -0.71 12.99 -36.63
N GLY A 693 -0.91 11.83 -37.24
CA GLY A 693 -0.01 10.73 -37.02
C GLY A 693 -0.33 9.51 -37.86
N ILE A 694 0.45 8.46 -37.63
CA ILE A 694 0.37 7.20 -38.32
C ILE A 694 0.43 6.07 -37.29
N GLU A 695 -0.56 5.19 -37.31
CA GLU A 695 -0.55 3.94 -36.56
C GLU A 695 -0.06 2.80 -37.45
N ILE A 696 0.99 2.10 -37.02
CA ILE A 696 1.59 0.96 -37.74
C ILE A 696 0.99 -0.32 -37.15
N ASN A 697 0.32 -1.10 -38.00
CA ASN A 697 -0.29 -2.39 -37.63
C ASN A 697 0.38 -3.52 -38.42
N GLY A 698 1.67 -3.74 -38.15
CA GLY A 698 2.51 -4.68 -38.89
C GLY A 698 2.28 -6.13 -38.46
N GLN A 699 1.28 -6.81 -39.07
CA GLN A 699 1.02 -8.27 -39.05
C GLN A 699 1.74 -9.06 -37.92
N ARG A 700 1.46 -8.70 -36.66
CA ARG A 700 1.94 -9.31 -35.39
C ARG A 700 3.36 -9.01 -34.89
N LYS A 701 4.29 -8.46 -35.69
CA LYS A 701 5.70 -8.27 -35.26
C LYS A 701 6.05 -6.88 -34.75
N LEU A 702 5.52 -5.84 -35.38
CA LEU A 702 5.74 -4.45 -34.98
C LEU A 702 4.40 -3.73 -34.98
N SER A 703 4.06 -3.14 -33.86
CA SER A 703 2.94 -2.19 -33.74
C SER A 703 3.46 -0.90 -33.13
N GLY A 704 2.98 0.25 -33.58
CA GLY A 704 3.43 1.51 -33.02
C GLY A 704 2.64 2.69 -33.55
N ARG A 705 2.93 3.86 -32.99
CA ARG A 705 2.26 5.11 -33.31
C ARG A 705 3.28 6.23 -33.30
N ILE A 706 3.29 7.01 -34.38
CA ILE A 706 4.05 8.24 -34.49
C ILE A 706 3.02 9.36 -34.61
N GLU A 707 3.16 10.40 -33.81
CA GLU A 707 2.23 11.52 -33.82
C GLU A 707 2.88 12.83 -33.45
N THR A 708 2.34 13.89 -34.03
CA THR A 708 2.61 15.28 -33.66
C THR A 708 1.32 15.86 -33.13
N TYR A 709 1.42 16.61 -32.05
CA TYR A 709 0.32 17.36 -31.45
C TYR A 709 0.74 18.81 -31.29
N LEU A 710 0.00 19.71 -31.92
CA LEU A 710 0.20 21.15 -31.88
C LEU A 710 -0.98 21.76 -31.15
N ARG A 711 -0.74 22.75 -30.29
CA ARG A 711 -1.79 23.50 -29.61
C ARG A 711 -1.40 24.97 -29.53
N ASP A 712 -2.27 25.83 -30.04
CA ASP A 712 -2.15 27.28 -29.93
C ASP A 712 -3.25 27.79 -29.00
N ASP A 713 -2.86 28.52 -27.96
CA ASP A 713 -3.74 29.14 -26.97
C ASP A 713 -3.73 30.67 -27.15
N GLN A 714 -4.90 31.28 -27.00
CA GLN A 714 -5.13 32.71 -27.14
C GLN A 714 -6.03 33.21 -26.02
N ASP A 715 -5.68 34.37 -25.46
CA ASP A 715 -6.46 35.06 -24.44
C ASP A 715 -7.14 36.28 -25.07
N PHE A 716 -8.24 36.72 -24.46
CA PHE A 716 -9.02 37.86 -24.98
C PHE A 716 -8.65 39.17 -24.27
N GLU A 717 -7.76 39.94 -24.89
CA GLU A 717 -7.28 41.23 -24.36
C GLU A 717 -7.51 42.39 -25.34
N GLY A 718 -7.97 43.54 -24.83
CA GLY A 718 -8.18 44.74 -25.65
C GLY A 718 -9.24 44.58 -26.74
N GLY A 719 -10.18 43.65 -26.57
CA GLY A 719 -11.26 43.36 -27.52
C GLY A 719 -10.83 42.49 -28.71
N LYS A 720 -9.65 41.86 -28.66
CA LYS A 720 -9.14 40.95 -29.69
C LYS A 720 -8.49 39.72 -29.04
N TRP A 721 -8.49 38.60 -29.78
CA TRP A 721 -7.72 37.43 -29.39
C TRP A 721 -6.23 37.68 -29.63
N GLN A 722 -5.41 37.42 -28.63
CA GLN A 722 -3.95 37.54 -28.69
C GLN A 722 -3.31 36.21 -28.28
N PRO A 723 -2.22 35.75 -28.94
CA PRO A 723 -1.51 34.54 -28.52
C PRO A 723 -1.05 34.63 -27.07
N SER A 724 -1.32 33.59 -26.28
CA SER A 724 -0.88 33.47 -24.89
C SER A 724 0.11 32.33 -24.69
N ALA A 725 -0.09 31.19 -25.36
CA ALA A 725 0.88 30.10 -25.41
C ALA A 725 0.81 29.30 -26.71
N ALA A 726 1.89 28.62 -27.07
CA ALA A 726 1.91 27.61 -28.12
C ALA A 726 2.68 26.39 -27.64
N SER A 727 2.24 25.20 -28.01
CA SER A 727 2.93 23.96 -27.67
C SER A 727 3.02 22.97 -28.82
N GLN A 728 4.14 22.26 -28.85
CA GLN A 728 4.44 21.25 -29.87
C GLN A 728 4.91 19.98 -29.17
N ASN A 729 4.20 18.87 -29.41
CA ASN A 729 4.55 17.56 -28.89
C ASN A 729 4.89 16.63 -30.05
N TYR A 730 6.00 15.94 -29.94
CA TYR A 730 6.43 14.88 -30.84
C TYR A 730 6.47 13.58 -30.05
N ALA A 731 5.62 12.63 -30.40
CA ALA A 731 5.50 11.37 -29.68
C ALA A 731 5.67 10.17 -30.60
N VAL A 732 6.46 9.20 -30.14
CA VAL A 732 6.71 7.92 -30.82
C VAL A 732 6.55 6.81 -29.80
N SER A 733 5.72 5.82 -30.10
CA SER A 733 5.55 4.64 -29.25
C SER A 733 5.46 3.37 -30.07
N GLY A 734 5.84 2.23 -29.48
CA GLY A 734 5.72 0.95 -30.16
C GLY A 734 6.07 -0.27 -29.32
N LEU A 735 5.68 -1.41 -29.88
CA LEU A 735 5.91 -2.76 -29.38
C LEU A 735 6.50 -3.60 -30.52
N LEU A 736 7.59 -4.27 -30.21
CA LEU A 736 8.30 -5.18 -31.08
C LEU A 736 8.25 -6.59 -30.47
N ASN A 737 7.52 -7.49 -31.14
CA ASN A 737 7.25 -8.84 -30.66
C ASN A 737 8.18 -9.86 -31.34
N ASP A 738 9.12 -10.40 -30.56
CA ASP A 738 10.01 -11.52 -30.91
C ASP A 738 10.60 -11.46 -32.33
N TRP A 739 11.11 -10.30 -32.71
CA TRP A 739 11.82 -10.14 -33.99
C TRP A 739 13.21 -10.74 -33.90
N LYS A 740 13.37 -11.99 -34.38
CA LYS A 740 14.64 -12.73 -34.30
C LYS A 740 15.18 -12.78 -32.86
N SER A 741 14.35 -13.10 -31.86
CA SER A 741 14.67 -13.10 -30.41
C SER A 741 14.90 -11.74 -29.76
N PHE A 742 14.59 -10.65 -30.47
CA PHE A 742 14.52 -9.30 -29.92
C PHE A 742 13.06 -8.93 -29.65
N SER A 743 12.79 -8.50 -28.43
CA SER A 743 11.51 -7.91 -28.03
C SER A 743 11.77 -6.53 -27.45
N GLY A 744 10.88 -5.58 -27.70
CA GLY A 744 11.05 -4.25 -27.15
C GLY A 744 9.74 -3.50 -27.00
N ARG A 745 9.70 -2.63 -26.01
CA ARG A 745 8.70 -1.59 -25.81
C ARG A 745 9.43 -0.26 -25.79
N PHE A 746 8.90 0.74 -26.47
CA PHE A 746 9.46 2.09 -26.40
C PHE A 746 8.33 3.11 -26.46
N SER A 747 8.52 4.20 -25.73
CA SER A 747 7.71 5.40 -25.75
C SER A 747 8.65 6.59 -25.53
N TYR A 748 8.53 7.60 -26.37
CA TYR A 748 9.28 8.85 -26.24
C TYR A 748 8.34 9.99 -26.60
N THR A 749 8.27 10.99 -25.73
CA THR A 749 7.49 12.21 -25.93
C THR A 749 8.39 13.40 -25.65
N TYR A 750 8.54 14.27 -26.64
CA TYR A 750 9.22 15.54 -26.52
C TYR A 750 8.21 16.67 -26.69
N ARG A 751 8.13 17.57 -25.72
CA ARG A 751 7.22 18.71 -25.71
C ARG A 751 7.97 20.00 -25.52
N ILE A 752 7.64 21.00 -26.32
CA ILE A 752 8.06 22.40 -26.14
C ILE A 752 6.80 23.23 -25.92
N LYS A 753 6.83 24.12 -24.94
CA LYS A 753 5.79 25.11 -24.70
C LYS A 753 6.40 26.50 -24.58
N GLU A 754 5.88 27.41 -25.39
CA GLU A 754 6.26 28.81 -25.45
C GLU A 754 5.13 29.66 -24.89
N TYR A 755 5.47 30.66 -24.08
CA TYR A 755 4.51 31.62 -23.54
C TYR A 755 4.74 32.99 -24.19
N PHE A 756 3.66 33.70 -24.49
CA PHE A 756 3.66 35.01 -25.14
C PHE A 756 3.01 36.06 -24.23
N GLY A 757 3.51 37.30 -24.26
CA GLY A 757 2.98 38.41 -23.45
C GLY A 757 4.06 39.13 -22.63
N ALA A 758 3.69 40.25 -22.00
CA ALA A 758 4.63 41.07 -21.22
C ALA A 758 5.07 40.40 -19.89
N ASP A 759 4.20 39.57 -19.31
CA ASP A 759 4.42 38.84 -18.05
C ASP A 759 4.55 37.31 -18.28
N ALA A 760 5.04 36.91 -19.47
CA ALA A 760 5.10 35.50 -19.86
C ALA A 760 6.05 34.68 -18.96
N LEU A 761 5.61 33.46 -18.62
CA LEU A 761 6.47 32.46 -17.97
C LEU A 761 7.63 32.06 -18.90
N PRO A 762 8.76 31.58 -18.37
CA PRO A 762 9.82 31.04 -19.21
C PRO A 762 9.32 29.84 -20.02
N ASN A 763 9.80 29.70 -21.25
CA ASN A 763 9.52 28.54 -22.09
C ASN A 763 9.92 27.25 -21.36
N GLN A 764 9.15 26.19 -21.58
CA GLN A 764 9.32 24.92 -20.91
C GLN A 764 9.51 23.80 -21.93
N GLU A 765 10.49 22.95 -21.66
CA GLU A 765 10.76 21.74 -22.42
C GLU A 765 10.54 20.52 -21.52
N VAL A 766 9.88 19.50 -22.04
CA VAL A 766 9.57 18.26 -21.31
C VAL A 766 9.99 17.07 -22.14
N GLN A 767 10.74 16.16 -21.53
CA GLN A 767 11.18 14.91 -22.13
C GLN A 767 10.70 13.72 -21.30
N LEU A 768 9.84 12.90 -21.89
CA LEU A 768 9.38 11.66 -21.28
C LEU A 768 9.84 10.47 -22.10
N MET A 769 10.42 9.47 -21.44
CA MET A 769 10.91 8.28 -22.13
C MET A 769 10.68 7.02 -21.30
N ASP A 770 10.26 5.94 -21.97
CA ASP A 770 10.15 4.60 -21.41
C ASP A 770 10.58 3.59 -22.48
N ILE A 771 11.76 3.01 -22.32
CA ILE A 771 12.34 2.04 -23.23
C ILE A 771 12.67 0.77 -22.46
N MET A 772 12.18 -0.37 -22.95
CA MET A 772 12.59 -1.70 -22.51
C MET A 772 12.96 -2.53 -23.74
N LEU A 773 14.22 -2.97 -23.83
CA LEU A 773 14.73 -3.81 -24.89
C LEU A 773 15.23 -5.12 -24.29
N LYS A 774 14.85 -6.25 -24.89
CA LYS A 774 15.25 -7.59 -24.46
C LYS A 774 15.68 -8.42 -25.65
N GLN A 775 16.84 -9.03 -25.53
CA GLN A 775 17.39 -9.94 -26.53
C GLN A 775 17.79 -11.25 -25.87
N GLN A 776 17.16 -12.35 -26.29
CA GLN A 776 17.45 -13.68 -25.73
C GLN A 776 17.43 -14.77 -26.82
N PRO A 777 18.51 -14.88 -27.62
CA PRO A 777 18.56 -15.83 -28.71
C PRO A 777 18.65 -17.27 -28.20
N ARG A 778 17.74 -18.14 -28.66
CA ARG A 778 17.69 -19.55 -28.23
C ARG A 778 19.01 -20.32 -28.42
N LYS A 779 19.77 -20.01 -29.47
CA LYS A 779 21.01 -20.73 -29.84
C LYS A 779 22.31 -20.06 -29.38
N LEU A 780 22.26 -18.81 -28.92
CA LEU A 780 23.44 -18.04 -28.51
C LEU A 780 23.63 -18.07 -26.99
N PRO A 781 24.88 -17.91 -26.51
CA PRO A 781 25.19 -17.99 -25.08
C PRO A 781 24.84 -16.72 -24.30
N TYR A 782 24.39 -15.63 -24.94
CA TYR A 782 24.11 -14.38 -24.25
C TYR A 782 22.62 -14.06 -24.14
N ALA A 783 22.26 -13.26 -23.15
CA ALA A 783 20.99 -12.56 -23.05
C ALA A 783 21.26 -11.13 -22.57
N CYS A 784 20.56 -10.16 -23.13
CA CYS A 784 20.69 -8.76 -22.77
C CYS A 784 19.31 -8.16 -22.51
N GLU A 785 19.19 -7.37 -21.45
CA GLU A 785 18.02 -6.59 -21.13
C GLU A 785 18.48 -5.18 -20.80
N THR A 786 17.83 -4.18 -21.40
CA THR A 786 18.13 -2.76 -21.20
C THR A 786 16.83 -2.04 -20.96
N THR A 787 16.81 -1.23 -19.92
CA THR A 787 15.69 -0.38 -19.53
C THR A 787 16.17 1.04 -19.35
N MET A 788 15.39 2.01 -19.80
CA MET A 788 15.67 3.42 -19.63
C MET A 788 14.36 4.18 -19.48
N LYS A 789 14.25 4.95 -18.40
CA LYS A 789 13.09 5.75 -18.06
C LYS A 789 13.51 7.17 -17.76
N ILE A 790 12.82 8.15 -18.34
CA ILE A 790 12.99 9.58 -18.08
C ILE A 790 11.61 10.14 -17.72
N GLU A 791 11.53 10.79 -16.56
CA GLU A 791 10.33 11.40 -15.99
C GLU A 791 10.67 12.80 -15.47
N GLU A 792 9.77 13.76 -15.66
CA GLU A 792 9.83 15.03 -14.94
C GLU A 792 8.96 14.92 -13.69
N GLU A 793 9.53 15.11 -12.50
CA GLU A 793 8.88 14.86 -11.21
C GLU A 793 9.15 16.01 -10.22
N ARG A 794 8.41 16.02 -9.11
CA ARG A 794 8.70 16.88 -7.95
C ARG A 794 9.35 16.04 -6.84
N MET A 795 10.64 16.21 -6.61
CA MET A 795 11.33 15.60 -5.48
C MET A 795 10.82 16.22 -4.17
N VAL A 796 10.34 15.39 -3.26
CA VAL A 796 9.90 15.79 -1.92
C VAL A 796 11.02 15.52 -0.93
N LYS A 797 11.47 16.54 -0.19
CA LYS A 797 12.43 16.33 0.91
C LYS A 797 11.78 15.53 2.04
N LYS A 798 12.59 14.79 2.78
CA LYS A 798 12.18 13.84 3.82
C LYS A 798 12.79 14.24 5.17
N GLU A 799 12.02 14.04 6.23
CA GLU A 799 12.45 14.16 7.61
C GLU A 799 12.66 12.76 8.20
N TYR A 800 13.87 12.48 8.68
CA TYR A 800 14.21 11.24 9.38
C TYR A 800 14.11 11.45 10.88
N GLN A 801 13.08 10.90 11.52
CA GLN A 801 12.81 11.08 12.95
C GLN A 801 12.94 9.75 13.71
N TYR A 802 13.75 9.74 14.77
CA TYR A 802 13.94 8.58 15.63
C TYR A 802 13.17 8.76 16.94
N TYR A 803 12.26 7.84 17.21
CA TYR A 803 11.44 7.85 18.42
C TYR A 803 11.96 6.81 19.40
N TYR A 804 12.23 7.23 20.64
CA TYR A 804 12.57 6.30 21.72
C TYR A 804 11.34 5.48 22.09
N VAL A 805 11.45 4.16 22.05
CA VAL A 805 10.35 3.23 22.37
C VAL A 805 10.61 2.40 23.63
N GLY A 806 11.72 2.67 24.33
CA GLY A 806 12.18 1.91 25.48
C GLY A 806 13.33 0.96 25.13
N GLU A 807 14.12 0.59 26.14
CA GLU A 807 15.30 -0.26 25.99
C GLU A 807 14.96 -1.61 25.31
N GLY A 808 15.66 -1.94 24.22
CA GLY A 808 15.49 -3.19 23.46
C GLY A 808 14.17 -3.35 22.69
N LYS A 809 13.29 -2.35 22.71
CA LYS A 809 11.97 -2.36 22.02
C LYS A 809 12.01 -1.82 20.59
N GLY A 810 13.12 -1.21 20.19
CA GLY A 810 13.34 -0.63 18.88
C GLY A 810 14.16 -1.50 17.92
N GLN A 811 14.49 -0.90 16.79
CA GLN A 811 15.31 -1.46 15.71
C GLN A 811 16.61 -0.67 15.48
N TYR A 812 16.77 0.46 16.15
CA TYR A 812 17.93 1.33 16.04
C TYR A 812 18.51 1.62 17.43
N SER A 813 19.83 1.68 17.51
CA SER A 813 20.56 2.14 18.69
C SER A 813 21.21 3.49 18.38
N TYR A 814 21.17 4.42 19.33
CA TYR A 814 21.90 5.68 19.20
C TYR A 814 23.36 5.48 19.61
N ASP A 815 24.29 5.86 18.73
CA ASP A 815 25.72 5.94 19.01
C ASP A 815 26.10 7.41 19.22
N SER A 816 26.39 7.77 20.48
CA SER A 816 26.77 9.13 20.85
C SER A 816 28.13 9.56 20.31
N THR A 817 29.05 8.63 20.07
CA THR A 817 30.42 8.94 19.59
C THR A 817 30.36 9.53 18.18
N TYR A 818 29.54 8.92 17.34
CA TYR A 818 29.39 9.31 15.95
C TYR A 818 28.11 10.10 15.68
N SER A 819 27.31 10.35 16.73
CA SER A 819 26.01 11.02 16.66
C SER A 819 25.11 10.43 15.57
N ASP A 820 25.03 9.10 15.54
CA ASP A 820 24.32 8.36 14.50
C ASP A 820 23.40 7.29 15.08
N PHE A 821 22.31 6.98 14.37
CA PHE A 821 21.39 5.91 14.73
C PHE A 821 21.66 4.70 13.83
N VAL A 822 22.16 3.62 14.41
CA VAL A 822 22.57 2.42 13.67
C VAL A 822 21.57 1.27 13.88
N PRO A 823 21.29 0.45 12.85
CA PRO A 823 20.39 -0.69 13.00
C PRO A 823 20.93 -1.68 14.04
N HIS A 824 20.08 -2.12 14.98
CA HIS A 824 20.45 -3.10 16.00
C HIS A 824 19.26 -3.99 16.37
N ALA A 825 19.47 -5.31 16.48
CA ALA A 825 18.40 -6.26 16.73
C ALA A 825 17.68 -6.05 18.08
N ASN A 826 18.41 -5.54 19.07
CA ASN A 826 17.90 -5.10 20.39
C ASN A 826 18.14 -3.58 20.57
N GLY A 827 17.62 -2.76 19.65
CA GLY A 827 17.74 -1.29 19.70
C GLY A 827 16.67 -0.63 20.57
N ASP A 828 16.77 0.68 20.80
CA ASP A 828 15.88 1.44 21.69
C ASP A 828 14.98 2.44 20.93
N TYR A 829 15.25 2.63 19.63
CA TYR A 829 14.59 3.62 18.79
C TYR A 829 13.91 2.99 17.57
N ILE A 830 12.85 3.63 17.07
CA ILE A 830 12.23 3.36 15.77
C ILE A 830 12.38 4.57 14.85
N LEU A 831 12.60 4.32 13.56
CA LEU A 831 12.68 5.37 12.54
C LEU A 831 11.30 5.61 11.92
N ARG A 832 10.86 6.87 11.86
CA ARG A 832 9.76 7.32 11.01
C ARG A 832 10.28 8.33 10.00
N ILE A 833 9.89 8.15 8.74
CA ILE A 833 10.24 9.05 7.64
C ILE A 833 8.98 9.84 7.27
N LEU A 834 9.04 11.16 7.40
CA LEU A 834 7.90 12.04 7.08
C LEU A 834 8.24 12.89 5.84
N PRO A 835 7.33 13.04 4.87
CA PRO A 835 7.53 13.97 3.76
C PRO A 835 7.48 15.41 4.29
N ALA A 836 8.44 16.24 3.85
CA ALA A 836 8.45 17.66 4.12
C ALA A 836 7.60 18.41 3.07
N ALA A 837 7.19 19.64 3.37
CA ALA A 837 6.48 20.50 2.41
C ALA A 837 7.36 20.99 1.25
N ILE A 838 8.68 20.81 1.34
CA ILE A 838 9.65 21.30 0.37
C ILE A 838 9.68 20.36 -0.84
N LYS A 839 9.22 20.87 -1.99
CA LYS A 839 9.20 20.17 -3.28
C LYS A 839 10.09 20.88 -4.31
N GLU A 840 10.99 20.16 -4.96
CA GLU A 840 11.90 20.69 -5.98
C GLU A 840 11.64 19.98 -7.33
N PRO A 841 11.59 20.69 -8.47
CA PRO A 841 11.48 20.05 -9.78
C PRO A 841 12.75 19.28 -10.11
N VAL A 842 12.61 18.04 -10.58
CA VAL A 842 13.73 17.18 -10.97
C VAL A 842 13.40 16.36 -12.23
N THR A 843 14.39 16.17 -13.08
CA THR A 843 14.36 15.13 -14.10
C THR A 843 14.89 13.83 -13.48
N SER A 844 14.01 12.83 -13.38
CA SER A 844 14.29 11.49 -12.88
C SER A 844 14.71 10.60 -14.04
N ILE A 845 15.93 10.07 -13.99
CA ILE A 845 16.51 9.18 -15.00
C ILE A 845 16.81 7.84 -14.33
N ARG A 846 16.18 6.76 -14.82
CA ARG A 846 16.39 5.38 -14.35
C ARG A 846 16.87 4.51 -15.50
N ASN A 847 18.09 4.00 -15.39
CA ASN A 847 18.70 3.11 -16.37
C ASN A 847 19.04 1.76 -15.74
N GLY A 848 18.72 0.68 -16.45
CA GLY A 848 19.07 -0.68 -16.06
C GLY A 848 19.67 -1.43 -17.24
N LEU A 849 20.84 -2.03 -17.06
CA LEU A 849 21.45 -2.93 -18.03
C LEU A 849 21.75 -4.26 -17.34
N ARG A 850 21.22 -5.33 -17.89
CA ARG A 850 21.49 -6.69 -17.44
C ARG A 850 22.01 -7.53 -18.60
N PHE A 851 23.27 -7.90 -18.53
CA PHE A 851 23.91 -8.77 -19.51
C PHE A 851 24.27 -10.11 -18.88
N GLN A 852 23.84 -11.19 -19.50
CA GLN A 852 24.10 -12.55 -19.07
C GLN A 852 24.86 -13.29 -20.16
N PHE A 853 25.90 -14.01 -19.77
CA PHE A 853 26.61 -14.97 -20.60
C PHE A 853 26.56 -16.35 -19.95
N ASN A 854 26.10 -17.35 -20.69
CA ASN A 854 26.04 -18.74 -20.30
C ASN A 854 26.82 -19.60 -21.30
N GLY A 855 28.08 -19.84 -20.97
CA GLY A 855 29.02 -20.63 -21.76
C GLY A 855 28.56 -22.05 -22.06
N ARG A 856 27.70 -22.66 -21.21
CA ARG A 856 27.25 -24.05 -21.41
C ARG A 856 26.57 -24.25 -22.76
N ARG A 857 25.96 -23.20 -23.34
CA ARG A 857 25.33 -23.22 -24.66
C ARG A 857 26.31 -23.31 -25.84
N LEU A 858 27.61 -23.12 -25.59
CA LEU A 858 28.71 -23.30 -26.54
C LEU A 858 29.27 -24.73 -26.52
N SER A 859 28.82 -25.58 -25.59
CA SER A 859 29.27 -26.97 -25.50
C SER A 859 29.01 -27.71 -26.81
N GLY A 860 30.06 -28.33 -27.38
CA GLY A 860 30.01 -29.05 -28.65
C GLY A 860 30.00 -28.17 -29.91
N LYS A 861 29.99 -26.83 -29.79
CA LYS A 861 30.03 -25.88 -30.92
C LYS A 861 31.41 -25.26 -31.17
N ILE A 862 32.27 -25.21 -30.16
CA ILE A 862 33.61 -24.62 -30.21
C ILE A 862 34.61 -25.62 -29.61
N PRO A 863 35.83 -25.77 -30.18
CA PRO A 863 36.83 -26.71 -29.67
C PRO A 863 37.40 -26.34 -28.29
N TRP A 864 37.28 -25.07 -27.88
CA TRP A 864 37.81 -24.57 -26.61
C TRP A 864 36.87 -24.85 -25.43
N GLN A 865 37.38 -25.55 -24.43
CA GLN A 865 36.60 -25.95 -23.25
C GLN A 865 36.50 -24.87 -22.16
N PHE A 866 37.34 -23.84 -22.18
CA PHE A 866 37.31 -22.76 -21.20
C PHE A 866 36.01 -21.93 -21.24
N PRO A 867 35.62 -21.33 -22.39
CA PRO A 867 34.42 -20.49 -22.45
C PRO A 867 33.13 -21.27 -22.21
N THR A 868 33.12 -22.59 -22.39
CA THR A 868 31.92 -23.41 -22.17
C THR A 868 31.57 -23.60 -20.69
N ARG A 869 32.51 -23.24 -19.79
CA ARG A 869 32.41 -23.40 -18.33
C ARG A 869 32.19 -22.09 -17.59
N LEU A 870 32.16 -20.97 -18.32
CA LEU A 870 32.04 -19.63 -17.77
C LEU A 870 30.57 -19.18 -17.81
N VAL A 871 30.08 -18.67 -16.69
CA VAL A 871 28.80 -17.96 -16.58
C VAL A 871 29.10 -16.57 -16.04
N SER A 872 28.64 -15.53 -16.71
CA SER A 872 28.85 -14.14 -16.29
C SER A 872 27.51 -13.43 -16.20
N LEU A 873 27.34 -12.60 -15.19
CA LEU A 873 26.24 -11.67 -15.03
C LEU A 873 26.81 -10.28 -14.76
N THR A 874 26.49 -9.33 -15.64
CA THR A 874 26.75 -7.91 -15.47
C THR A 874 25.41 -7.23 -15.20
N ASP A 875 25.30 -6.53 -14.08
CA ASP A 875 24.12 -5.74 -13.70
C ASP A 875 24.58 -4.30 -13.43
N LEU A 876 24.04 -3.34 -14.17
CA LEU A 876 24.25 -1.92 -13.94
C LEU A 876 22.89 -1.27 -13.72
N ARG A 877 22.74 -0.59 -12.59
CA ARG A 877 21.57 0.22 -12.27
C ARG A 877 22.03 1.62 -11.96
N LEU A 878 21.39 2.60 -12.58
CA LEU A 878 21.69 4.00 -12.41
C LEU A 878 20.37 4.74 -12.22
N GLN A 879 20.26 5.46 -11.13
CA GLN A 879 19.13 6.32 -10.83
C GLN A 879 19.67 7.71 -10.51
N GLN A 880 19.12 8.73 -11.16
CA GLN A 880 19.52 10.12 -10.98
C GLN A 880 18.27 10.98 -10.92
N GLN A 881 18.26 11.97 -10.03
CA GLN A 881 17.26 13.03 -9.98
C GLN A 881 18.01 14.35 -10.06
N ILE A 882 17.83 15.07 -11.17
CA ILE A 882 18.62 16.24 -11.52
C ILE A 882 17.73 17.48 -11.50
N LYS A 883 18.11 18.53 -10.77
CA LYS A 883 17.35 19.78 -10.59
C LYS A 883 17.38 20.72 -11.82
N SER A 884 17.78 20.24 -12.99
CA SER A 884 18.08 21.09 -14.16
C SER A 884 16.87 21.24 -15.08
N ASN A 885 16.62 22.49 -15.51
CA ASN A 885 15.52 22.81 -16.43
C ASN A 885 15.88 22.64 -17.92
N HIS A 886 17.15 22.41 -18.28
CA HIS A 886 17.59 22.29 -19.68
C HIS A 886 18.59 21.12 -19.84
N GLU A 887 18.35 20.30 -20.87
CA GLU A 887 19.18 19.16 -21.31
C GLU A 887 19.69 18.22 -20.19
N PRO A 888 18.82 17.58 -19.39
CA PRO A 888 19.26 16.67 -18.33
C PRO A 888 20.09 15.48 -18.85
N LEU A 889 19.91 15.10 -20.13
CA LEU A 889 20.69 14.06 -20.80
C LEU A 889 22.14 14.45 -21.10
N SER A 890 22.46 15.74 -21.30
CA SER A 890 23.83 16.19 -21.60
C SER A 890 24.73 16.14 -20.36
N ILE A 891 24.14 16.23 -19.18
CA ILE A 891 24.81 16.15 -17.88
C ILE A 891 24.63 14.80 -17.19
N LEU A 892 24.18 13.77 -17.91
CA LEU A 892 24.08 12.41 -17.36
C LEU A 892 25.46 11.92 -16.92
N ALA A 893 25.62 11.75 -15.61
CA ALA A 893 26.88 11.31 -15.03
C ALA A 893 26.84 9.80 -14.78
N PHE A 894 27.89 9.10 -15.20
CA PHE A 894 28.14 7.74 -14.73
C PHE A 894 29.13 7.74 -13.57
N ASP A 895 29.99 8.76 -13.47
CA ASP A 895 31.01 8.88 -12.45
C ASP A 895 30.52 9.74 -11.26
N PRO A 896 30.50 9.20 -10.03
CA PRO A 896 30.18 9.95 -8.81
C PRO A 896 30.99 11.23 -8.63
N ALA A 897 32.21 11.32 -9.18
CA ALA A 897 33.04 12.51 -9.08
C ALA A 897 32.48 13.72 -9.85
N GLN A 898 31.61 13.48 -10.84
CA GLN A 898 30.95 14.53 -11.63
C GLN A 898 29.71 15.10 -10.92
N ILE A 899 29.29 14.50 -9.81
CA ILE A 899 28.04 14.84 -9.11
C ILE A 899 28.26 16.03 -8.17
N ASP A 900 27.48 17.08 -8.40
CA ASP A 900 27.46 18.30 -7.60
C ASP A 900 26.06 18.59 -7.01
N GLN A 901 25.82 19.84 -6.62
CA GLN A 901 24.55 20.28 -6.01
C GLN A 901 23.34 20.15 -6.95
N ARG A 902 23.54 19.99 -8.27
CA ARG A 902 22.46 19.80 -9.26
C ARG A 902 21.76 18.45 -9.12
N TRP A 903 22.37 17.45 -8.50
CA TRP A 903 21.72 16.16 -8.27
C TRP A 903 21.03 16.15 -6.92
N ALA A 904 19.70 16.08 -6.93
CA ALA A 904 18.91 15.81 -5.74
C ALA A 904 19.15 14.38 -5.21
N PHE A 905 19.31 13.42 -6.12
CA PHE A 905 19.58 12.03 -5.78
C PHE A 905 20.43 11.39 -6.89
N PHE A 906 21.39 10.56 -6.51
CA PHE A 906 22.19 9.75 -7.40
C PHE A 906 22.42 8.39 -6.75
N ASN A 907 22.18 7.32 -7.48
CA ASN A 907 22.45 5.96 -7.05
C ASN A 907 22.98 5.15 -8.24
N ARG A 908 24.21 4.65 -8.14
CA ARG A 908 24.83 3.74 -9.11
C ARG A 908 25.18 2.44 -8.43
N ILE A 909 24.63 1.34 -8.94
CA ILE A 909 25.00 -0.02 -8.56
C ILE A 909 25.57 -0.72 -9.79
N PHE A 910 26.85 -1.07 -9.74
CA PHE A 910 27.50 -1.92 -10.73
C PHE A 910 27.91 -3.23 -10.08
N GLN A 911 27.40 -4.34 -10.59
CA GLN A 911 27.73 -5.68 -10.13
C GLN A 911 28.18 -6.54 -11.30
N GLN A 912 29.37 -7.14 -11.17
CA GLN A 912 29.92 -8.09 -12.12
C GLN A 912 30.20 -9.41 -11.39
N ASP A 913 29.47 -10.45 -11.75
CA ASP A 913 29.64 -11.81 -11.24
C ASP A 913 30.18 -12.72 -12.35
N VAL A 914 31.35 -13.33 -12.15
CA VAL A 914 31.93 -14.33 -13.06
C VAL A 914 32.06 -15.65 -12.32
N LEU A 915 31.32 -16.66 -12.76
CA LEU A 915 31.38 -18.03 -12.25
C LEU A 915 32.09 -18.95 -13.26
N TYR A 916 33.07 -19.69 -12.78
CA TYR A 916 33.76 -20.73 -13.54
C TYR A 916 33.52 -22.11 -12.91
N TYR A 917 33.03 -23.07 -13.70
CA TYR A 917 32.74 -24.43 -13.24
C TYR A 917 33.88 -25.41 -13.59
N PHE A 918 34.41 -26.11 -12.59
CA PHE A 918 35.42 -27.15 -12.77
C PHE A 918 34.77 -28.53 -12.93
N ARG A 919 35.17 -29.27 -13.97
CA ARG A 919 34.55 -30.54 -14.39
C ARG A 919 34.86 -31.71 -13.46
N GLU A 920 36.10 -31.78 -12.97
CA GLU A 920 36.64 -32.95 -12.26
C GLU A 920 36.25 -33.02 -10.78
N ARG A 921 35.94 -31.88 -10.15
CA ARG A 921 35.70 -31.79 -8.69
C ARG A 921 34.31 -31.32 -8.28
N ARG A 922 33.38 -31.15 -9.24
CA ARG A 922 32.06 -30.49 -9.03
C ARG A 922 32.21 -29.16 -8.26
N SER A 923 33.26 -28.40 -8.55
CA SER A 923 33.59 -27.15 -7.87
C SER A 923 33.30 -25.95 -8.76
N ASN A 924 33.16 -24.77 -8.16
CA ASN A 924 33.08 -23.51 -8.87
C ASN A 924 33.95 -22.43 -8.19
N LEU A 925 34.37 -21.46 -8.98
CA LEU A 925 35.01 -20.23 -8.52
C LEU A 925 34.13 -19.07 -8.96
N ARG A 926 33.80 -18.16 -8.03
CA ARG A 926 33.09 -16.91 -8.31
C ARG A 926 34.03 -15.74 -8.04
N LEU A 927 34.17 -14.87 -9.02
CA LEU A 927 34.74 -13.54 -8.87
C LEU A 927 33.59 -12.55 -8.89
N ARG A 928 33.50 -11.69 -7.88
CA ARG A 928 32.50 -10.64 -7.77
C ARG A 928 33.20 -9.29 -7.62
N TYR A 929 32.74 -8.32 -8.40
CA TYR A 929 33.02 -6.92 -8.20
C TYR A 929 31.69 -6.20 -8.00
N LEU A 930 31.56 -5.46 -6.89
CA LEU A 930 30.39 -4.65 -6.56
C LEU A 930 30.86 -3.24 -6.26
N ASP A 931 30.26 -2.27 -6.94
CA ASP A 931 30.46 -0.85 -6.67
C ASP A 931 29.09 -0.20 -6.53
N ASN A 932 28.84 0.40 -5.37
CA ASN A 932 27.59 1.05 -5.00
C ASN A 932 27.89 2.48 -4.53
N ASN A 933 27.32 3.48 -5.21
CA ASN A 933 27.53 4.89 -4.88
C ASN A 933 26.17 5.58 -4.76
N ILE A 934 25.92 6.18 -3.60
CA ILE A 934 24.68 6.89 -3.28
C ILE A 934 25.03 8.31 -2.86
N ILE A 935 24.39 9.30 -3.46
CA ILE A 935 24.43 10.70 -3.05
C ILE A 935 22.98 11.17 -2.93
N SER A 936 22.58 11.59 -1.74
CA SER A 936 21.19 11.96 -1.45
C SER A 936 21.12 13.34 -0.82
N GLN A 937 20.30 14.22 -1.39
CA GLN A 937 19.88 15.50 -0.80
C GLN A 937 18.43 15.45 -0.33
N LEU A 938 17.88 14.24 -0.17
CA LEU A 938 16.48 14.08 0.24
C LEU A 938 16.26 14.51 1.70
N ASP A 939 17.26 14.41 2.58
CA ASP A 939 17.12 14.86 3.97
C ASP A 939 17.01 16.39 4.04
N VAL A 940 16.02 16.90 4.77
CA VAL A 940 15.85 18.35 4.99
C VAL A 940 17.08 19.02 5.63
N ARG A 941 17.92 18.26 6.34
CA ARG A 941 19.14 18.76 7.00
C ARG A 941 20.33 18.93 6.05
N GLY A 942 20.36 18.23 4.91
CA GLY A 942 21.41 18.38 3.90
C GLY A 942 21.89 17.07 3.26
N THR A 943 22.96 17.16 2.46
CA THR A 943 23.46 16.06 1.62
C THR A 943 24.20 14.97 2.41
N GLU A 944 23.95 13.72 2.07
CA GLU A 944 24.77 12.57 2.44
C GLU A 944 25.35 11.86 1.21
N LYS A 945 26.62 11.47 1.27
CA LYS A 945 27.31 10.64 0.29
C LYS A 945 27.73 9.33 0.93
N SER A 946 27.51 8.21 0.25
CA SER A 946 27.92 6.88 0.66
C SER A 946 28.46 6.12 -0.54
N SER A 947 29.66 5.57 -0.43
CA SER A 947 30.30 4.73 -1.45
C SER A 947 30.72 3.42 -0.83
N GLN A 948 30.45 2.31 -1.52
CA GLN A 948 30.86 0.98 -1.12
C GLN A 948 31.41 0.25 -2.33
N GLN A 949 32.67 -0.17 -2.25
CA GLN A 949 33.33 -1.01 -3.24
C GLN A 949 33.69 -2.34 -2.60
N GLU A 950 33.44 -3.45 -3.29
CA GLU A 950 33.76 -4.80 -2.83
C GLU A 950 34.30 -5.64 -3.98
N ILE A 951 35.46 -6.25 -3.77
CA ILE A 951 35.96 -7.37 -4.57
C ILE A 951 35.87 -8.62 -3.71
N SER A 952 35.17 -9.65 -4.18
CA SER A 952 35.13 -10.94 -3.51
C SER A 952 35.46 -12.12 -4.43
N VAL A 953 36.30 -13.01 -3.93
CA VAL A 953 36.70 -14.26 -4.58
C VAL A 953 36.19 -15.41 -3.73
N ARG A 954 35.30 -16.22 -4.30
CA ARG A 954 34.76 -17.41 -3.63
C ARG A 954 35.10 -18.68 -4.38
N TYR A 955 35.76 -19.61 -3.71
CA TYR A 955 35.90 -20.99 -4.18
C TYR A 955 34.91 -21.90 -3.45
N LYS A 956 34.20 -22.77 -4.17
CA LYS A 956 33.34 -23.79 -3.59
C LYS A 956 33.61 -25.14 -4.23
N GLY A 957 33.97 -26.16 -3.45
CA GLY A 957 34.28 -27.48 -3.99
C GLY A 957 34.40 -28.56 -2.94
N ASN A 958 34.67 -29.79 -3.39
CA ASN A 958 35.00 -30.90 -2.51
C ASN A 958 36.44 -30.73 -2.00
N PHE A 959 36.62 -30.79 -0.68
CA PHE A 959 37.92 -30.68 -0.02
C PHE A 959 38.54 -32.07 0.15
N ILE A 960 37.94 -32.93 0.99
CA ILE A 960 38.38 -34.31 1.25
C ILE A 960 37.14 -35.18 1.53
N GLY A 961 37.01 -36.32 0.82
CA GLY A 961 35.90 -37.25 1.01
C GLY A 961 34.53 -36.57 0.84
N THR A 962 33.72 -36.55 1.90
CA THR A 962 32.40 -35.90 1.93
C THR A 962 32.43 -34.46 2.47
N VAL A 963 33.61 -33.90 2.74
CA VAL A 963 33.79 -32.52 3.19
C VAL A 963 33.82 -31.59 2.00
N THR A 964 32.92 -30.61 1.98
CA THR A 964 32.93 -29.48 1.05
C THR A 964 33.55 -28.26 1.71
N LEU A 965 34.33 -27.51 0.96
CA LEU A 965 34.93 -26.24 1.38
C LEU A 965 34.34 -25.12 0.54
N GLU A 966 33.88 -24.08 1.21
CA GLU A 966 33.55 -22.78 0.64
C GLU A 966 34.48 -21.74 1.27
N SER A 967 35.39 -21.18 0.49
CA SER A 967 36.38 -20.19 0.94
C SER A 967 36.11 -18.87 0.22
N GLU A 968 35.96 -17.78 0.96
CA GLU A 968 35.66 -16.45 0.45
C GLU A 968 36.67 -15.42 0.98
N LEU A 969 37.34 -14.73 0.07
CA LEU A 969 38.19 -13.57 0.35
C LEU A 969 37.44 -12.33 -0.11
N ARG A 970 37.37 -11.29 0.72
CA ARG A 970 36.69 -10.03 0.42
C ARG A 970 37.61 -8.84 0.74
N SER A 971 37.64 -7.87 -0.16
CA SER A 971 38.25 -6.56 0.06
C SER A 971 37.16 -5.53 -0.16
N LYS A 972 36.87 -4.73 0.86
CA LYS A 972 35.76 -3.77 0.86
C LYS A 972 36.27 -2.40 1.29
N THR A 973 35.86 -1.35 0.58
CA THR A 973 36.07 0.05 0.99
C THR A 973 34.71 0.70 1.18
N THR A 974 34.52 1.40 2.30
CA THR A 974 33.28 2.10 2.67
C THR A 974 33.60 3.55 3.00
N ILE A 975 33.08 4.48 2.20
CA ILE A 975 33.24 5.92 2.43
C ILE A 975 31.87 6.52 2.71
N ARG A 976 31.77 7.33 3.75
CA ARG A 976 30.56 8.08 4.09
C ARG A 976 30.91 9.53 4.39
N GLN A 977 30.12 10.46 3.87
CA GLN A 977 30.28 11.90 4.12
C GLN A 977 28.92 12.54 4.35
N SER A 978 28.77 13.30 5.44
CA SER A 978 27.54 14.05 5.76
C SER A 978 27.83 15.54 5.82
N ALA A 979 26.98 16.34 5.17
CA ALA A 979 27.13 17.80 5.14
C ALA A 979 26.68 18.49 6.44
N PHE A 980 25.78 17.87 7.21
CA PHE A 980 25.20 18.45 8.43
C PHE A 980 25.80 17.88 9.72
N ASN A 981 26.51 16.76 9.67
CA ASN A 981 27.20 16.22 10.84
C ASN A 981 28.50 15.49 10.44
N SER A 982 29.63 16.14 10.66
CA SER A 982 30.96 15.60 10.33
C SER A 982 31.34 14.37 11.17
N LEU A 983 30.72 14.14 12.34
CA LEU A 983 30.96 12.95 13.17
C LEU A 983 30.46 11.65 12.49
N ARG A 984 29.64 11.78 11.44
CA ARG A 984 29.11 10.64 10.65
C ARG A 984 30.02 10.25 9.48
N ASN A 985 31.10 10.97 9.24
CA ASN A 985 32.04 10.68 8.16
C ASN A 985 32.81 9.37 8.43
N ARG A 986 33.06 8.57 7.39
CA ARG A 986 33.77 7.29 7.45
C ARG A 986 34.70 7.14 6.25
N ASP A 987 35.86 6.54 6.44
CA ASP A 987 36.70 5.99 5.36
C ASP A 987 37.32 4.68 5.82
N ILE A 988 36.59 3.58 5.61
CA ILE A 988 36.90 2.27 6.17
C ILE A 988 37.36 1.32 5.07
N HIS A 989 38.54 0.73 5.26
CA HIS A 989 39.09 -0.33 4.42
C HIS A 989 39.02 -1.66 5.19
N SER A 990 38.40 -2.67 4.60
CA SER A 990 38.09 -3.95 5.21
C SER A 990 38.62 -5.11 4.38
N TYR A 991 39.46 -5.96 4.96
CA TYR A 991 39.92 -7.22 4.38
C TYR A 991 39.33 -8.37 5.18
N GLY A 992 38.47 -9.17 4.55
CA GLY A 992 37.81 -10.30 5.15
C GLY A 992 38.22 -11.63 4.52
N PHE A 993 38.27 -12.65 5.35
CA PHE A 993 38.48 -14.04 4.97
C PHE A 993 37.49 -14.92 5.71
N GLU A 994 36.79 -15.78 4.98
CA GLU A 994 35.85 -16.74 5.54
C GLU A 994 36.10 -18.11 4.93
N ASN A 995 36.32 -19.13 5.76
CA ASN A 995 36.29 -20.53 5.33
C ASN A 995 35.14 -21.25 6.00
N LYS A 996 34.30 -21.88 5.19
CA LYS A 996 33.24 -22.77 5.61
C LYS A 996 33.54 -24.19 5.19
N PHE A 997 33.85 -25.04 6.15
CA PHE A 997 33.97 -26.48 5.98
C PHE A 997 32.64 -27.13 6.30
N SER A 998 32.03 -27.84 5.35
CA SER A 998 30.74 -28.51 5.52
C SER A 998 30.90 -30.01 5.28
N CYS A 999 30.78 -30.82 6.33
CA CYS A 999 30.95 -32.27 6.29
C CYS A 999 29.60 -32.98 6.44
N LEU A 1000 29.20 -33.73 5.42
CA LEU A 1000 28.07 -34.65 5.49
C LEU A 1000 28.59 -36.01 5.99
N TRP A 1001 28.38 -36.32 7.27
CA TRP A 1001 28.74 -37.64 7.83
C TRP A 1001 27.84 -38.76 7.29
N ASN A 1002 26.57 -38.42 7.01
CA ASN A 1002 25.62 -39.28 6.32
C ASN A 1002 24.49 -38.39 5.74
N ILE A 1003 23.46 -38.99 5.15
CA ILE A 1003 22.32 -38.27 4.54
C ILE A 1003 21.61 -37.33 5.55
N VAL A 1004 21.78 -37.56 6.85
CA VAL A 1004 21.07 -36.85 7.91
C VAL A 1004 21.93 -35.93 8.76
N ASN A 1005 23.25 -36.08 8.85
CA ASN A 1005 24.11 -35.28 9.73
C ASN A 1005 25.04 -34.38 8.91
N LEU A 1006 25.00 -33.08 9.17
CA LEU A 1006 25.82 -32.04 8.55
C LEU A 1006 26.54 -31.25 9.65
N CYS A 1007 27.87 -31.30 9.67
CA CYS A 1007 28.69 -30.42 10.50
C CYS A 1007 29.22 -29.28 9.65
N GLU A 1008 29.11 -28.05 10.13
CA GLU A 1008 29.70 -26.87 9.49
C GLU A 1008 30.63 -26.16 10.46
N VAL A 1009 31.86 -25.89 10.04
CA VAL A 1009 32.82 -25.07 10.78
C VAL A 1009 33.13 -23.86 9.92
N VAL A 1010 32.87 -22.66 10.44
CA VAL A 1010 33.17 -21.39 9.79
C VAL A 1010 34.26 -20.69 10.58
N ILE A 1011 35.36 -20.37 9.91
CA ILE A 1011 36.46 -19.57 10.44
C ILE A 1011 36.40 -18.23 9.73
N LYS A 1012 36.35 -17.14 10.49
CA LYS A 1012 36.27 -15.76 10.01
C LYS A 1012 37.49 -14.99 10.51
N ALA A 1013 38.09 -14.21 9.63
CA ALA A 1013 39.02 -13.17 10.00
C ALA A 1013 38.63 -11.89 9.23
N ALA A 1014 38.58 -10.75 9.90
CA ALA A 1014 38.41 -9.47 9.24
C ALA A 1014 39.35 -8.44 9.86
N TYR A 1015 40.02 -7.67 9.02
CA TYR A 1015 40.86 -6.55 9.42
C TYR A 1015 40.25 -5.29 8.81
N ASP A 1016 39.89 -4.33 9.65
CA ASP A 1016 39.27 -3.07 9.27
C ASP A 1016 40.14 -1.90 9.72
N GLU A 1017 40.29 -0.88 8.88
CA GLU A 1017 41.09 0.31 9.11
C GLU A 1017 40.27 1.56 8.76
N ASP A 1018 40.06 2.48 9.70
CA ASP A 1018 39.40 3.78 9.48
C ASP A 1018 40.44 4.91 9.35
N ARG A 1019 40.47 5.53 8.16
CA ARG A 1019 41.44 6.57 7.77
C ARG A 1019 40.91 8.00 7.89
N SER A 1020 39.72 8.19 8.43
CA SER A 1020 39.02 9.48 8.37
C SER A 1020 39.59 10.57 9.30
N ALA A 1021 40.16 10.21 10.46
CA ALA A 1021 40.85 11.15 11.36
C ALA A 1021 41.69 10.51 12.49
N ALA A 1022 41.51 9.21 12.77
CA ALA A 1022 41.99 8.58 14.01
C ALA A 1022 42.82 7.28 13.85
N ASP A 1023 43.24 6.94 12.62
CA ASP A 1023 43.99 5.70 12.27
C ASP A 1023 43.60 4.50 13.15
N LEU A 1024 42.31 4.20 13.13
CA LEU A 1024 41.68 3.22 14.01
C LEU A 1024 41.65 1.86 13.30
N GLU A 1025 42.23 0.84 13.92
CA GLU A 1025 42.29 -0.51 13.36
C GLU A 1025 41.45 -1.47 14.22
N ALA A 1026 40.73 -2.39 13.58
CA ALA A 1026 40.02 -3.48 14.24
C ALA A 1026 40.33 -4.82 13.59
N LEU A 1027 40.74 -5.80 14.40
CA LEU A 1027 40.93 -7.18 13.98
C LEU A 1027 39.86 -8.06 14.63
N LEU A 1028 38.98 -8.62 13.79
CA LEU A 1028 37.99 -9.62 14.16
C LEU A 1028 38.51 -11.02 13.83
N LEU A 1029 38.52 -11.90 14.83
CA LEU A 1029 38.74 -13.34 14.66
C LEU A 1029 37.51 -14.08 15.18
N GLY A 1030 36.86 -14.84 14.29
CA GLY A 1030 35.62 -15.53 14.56
C GLY A 1030 35.71 -17.03 14.30
N LEU A 1031 35.14 -17.83 15.19
CA LEU A 1031 34.93 -19.26 15.00
C LEU A 1031 33.48 -19.60 15.25
N ARG A 1032 32.78 -20.11 14.23
CA ARG A 1032 31.41 -20.60 14.35
C ARG A 1032 31.36 -22.08 14.02
N ASN A 1033 30.97 -22.89 15.00
CA ASN A 1033 30.68 -24.30 14.82
C ASN A 1033 29.17 -24.47 14.74
N SER A 1034 28.68 -25.17 13.73
CA SER A 1034 27.27 -25.51 13.57
C SER A 1034 27.10 -27.01 13.33
N TYR A 1035 26.09 -27.61 13.93
CA TYR A 1035 25.73 -29.00 13.71
C TYR A 1035 24.26 -29.07 13.34
N GLU A 1036 23.94 -29.60 12.16
CA GLU A 1036 22.59 -29.88 11.69
C GLU A 1036 22.37 -31.40 11.61
N ARG A 1037 21.23 -31.86 12.14
CA ARG A 1037 20.74 -33.23 11.96
C ARG A 1037 19.32 -33.24 11.43
N LYS A 1038 19.13 -33.80 10.23
CA LYS A 1038 17.85 -34.07 9.58
C LYS A 1038 17.21 -35.35 10.14
N PHE A 1039 15.92 -35.31 10.36
CA PHE A 1039 15.09 -36.49 10.60
C PHE A 1039 14.44 -36.85 9.26
N GLN A 1040 14.76 -38.01 8.69
CA GLN A 1040 14.27 -38.44 7.36
C GLN A 1040 12.75 -38.21 7.24
N GLY A 1041 12.36 -37.30 6.34
CA GLY A 1041 10.96 -36.93 6.07
C GLY A 1041 10.22 -36.20 7.20
N LYS A 1042 10.86 -35.99 8.36
CA LYS A 1042 10.21 -35.50 9.60
C LYS A 1042 10.81 -34.21 10.15
N GLY A 1043 11.92 -33.67 9.64
CA GLY A 1043 12.44 -32.38 10.11
C GLY A 1043 13.96 -32.27 10.13
N ARG A 1044 14.48 -31.30 10.89
CA ARG A 1044 15.90 -31.08 11.19
C ARG A 1044 16.07 -30.28 12.47
N TRP A 1045 17.19 -30.41 13.16
CA TRP A 1045 17.61 -29.41 14.14
C TRP A 1045 19.03 -28.97 13.84
N ARG A 1046 19.36 -27.73 14.18
CA ARG A 1046 20.65 -27.10 13.98
C ARG A 1046 21.03 -26.31 15.22
N ALA A 1047 22.17 -26.64 15.82
CA ALA A 1047 22.77 -25.82 16.86
C ALA A 1047 24.00 -25.09 16.31
N PHE A 1048 24.32 -23.93 16.86
CA PHE A 1048 25.58 -23.24 16.62
C PHE A 1048 26.15 -22.65 17.91
N VAL A 1049 27.48 -22.54 17.94
CA VAL A 1049 28.23 -21.73 18.89
C VAL A 1049 29.18 -20.87 18.06
N GLU A 1050 29.19 -19.59 18.34
CA GLU A 1050 29.98 -18.56 17.67
C GLU A 1050 30.77 -17.79 18.74
N ILE A 1051 32.08 -17.68 18.52
CA ILE A 1051 32.98 -16.91 19.37
C ILE A 1051 33.69 -15.94 18.44
N ASP A 1052 33.55 -14.65 18.70
CA ASP A 1052 34.26 -13.61 17.98
C ASP A 1052 35.04 -12.76 18.95
N GLN A 1053 36.32 -12.55 18.65
CA GLN A 1053 37.17 -11.62 19.37
C GLN A 1053 37.45 -10.44 18.46
N VAL A 1054 37.16 -9.24 18.94
CA VAL A 1054 37.47 -7.98 18.26
C VAL A 1054 38.53 -7.25 19.08
N ASN A 1055 39.71 -7.07 18.50
CA ASN A 1055 40.76 -6.26 19.09
C ASN A 1055 40.84 -4.94 18.34
N VAL A 1056 40.90 -3.82 19.07
CA VAL A 1056 40.92 -2.46 18.50
C VAL A 1056 42.20 -1.75 18.89
N THR A 1057 42.81 -1.04 17.95
CA THR A 1057 44.01 -0.22 18.15
C THR A 1057 43.71 1.22 17.72
N PRO A 1058 43.96 2.24 18.57
CA PRO A 1058 44.39 2.15 19.97
C PRO A 1058 43.31 1.55 20.91
N GLY A 1059 43.75 0.83 21.93
CA GLY A 1059 42.86 0.09 22.83
C GLY A 1059 41.83 0.97 23.54
N GLY A 1060 40.57 0.52 23.58
CA GLY A 1060 39.47 1.23 24.23
C GLY A 1060 38.81 2.32 23.37
N ALA A 1061 39.30 2.56 22.15
CA ALA A 1061 38.67 3.47 21.21
C ALA A 1061 37.32 2.91 20.71
N PRO A 1062 36.26 3.74 20.62
CA PRO A 1062 35.02 3.36 19.96
C PRO A 1062 35.26 3.18 18.46
N ILE A 1063 34.61 2.18 17.87
CA ILE A 1063 34.70 1.89 16.43
C ILE A 1063 33.33 2.10 15.79
N PRO A 1064 33.26 2.57 14.53
CA PRO A 1064 32.00 2.78 13.84
C PRO A 1064 31.32 1.44 13.52
N TRP A 1065 30.00 1.46 13.39
CA TRP A 1065 29.17 0.27 13.14
C TRP A 1065 29.58 -0.53 11.90
N GLU A 1066 30.09 0.15 10.87
CA GLU A 1066 30.52 -0.48 9.63
C GLU A 1066 31.79 -1.36 9.80
N MET A 1067 32.58 -1.15 10.86
CA MET A 1067 33.73 -1.98 11.22
C MET A 1067 33.32 -3.21 12.03
N SER A 1068 34.07 -4.30 11.89
CA SER A 1068 33.91 -5.58 12.58
C SER A 1068 32.50 -6.17 12.48
N GLY A 1069 31.73 -5.77 11.46
CA GLY A 1069 30.34 -6.16 11.27
C GLY A 1069 29.40 -5.71 12.40
N GLY A 1070 29.69 -4.57 13.04
CA GLY A 1070 28.88 -4.01 14.13
C GLY A 1070 29.26 -4.49 15.54
N LYS A 1071 30.25 -5.39 15.67
CA LYS A 1071 30.72 -5.92 16.96
C LYS A 1071 31.71 -4.97 17.62
N LYS A 1072 31.55 -4.72 18.92
CA LYS A 1072 32.43 -3.87 19.72
C LYS A 1072 33.71 -4.59 20.15
N ALA A 1073 34.72 -3.82 20.55
CA ALA A 1073 35.97 -4.34 21.12
C ALA A 1073 35.72 -5.30 22.30
N GLY A 1074 36.36 -6.46 22.28
CA GLY A 1074 36.22 -7.52 23.28
C GLY A 1074 35.73 -8.83 22.67
N ASN A 1075 35.26 -9.73 23.55
CA ASN A 1075 34.76 -11.04 23.15
C ASN A 1075 33.23 -11.01 23.04
N THR A 1076 32.74 -11.44 21.88
CA THR A 1076 31.32 -11.71 21.65
C THR A 1076 31.11 -13.21 21.61
N TYR A 1077 30.15 -13.69 22.41
CA TYR A 1077 29.77 -15.10 22.43
C TYR A 1077 28.33 -15.23 21.96
N GLY A 1078 28.13 -15.94 20.85
CA GLY A 1078 26.82 -16.29 20.33
C GLY A 1078 26.58 -17.78 20.48
N TRP A 1079 25.37 -18.17 20.87
CA TRP A 1079 24.94 -19.56 20.80
C TRP A 1079 23.50 -19.61 20.35
N GLY A 1080 23.13 -20.67 19.64
CA GLY A 1080 21.75 -20.84 19.26
C GLY A 1080 21.39 -22.25 18.90
N VAL A 1081 20.11 -22.54 19.04
CA VAL A 1081 19.50 -23.82 18.65
C VAL A 1081 18.24 -23.50 17.86
N SER A 1082 18.14 -24.12 16.69
CA SER A 1082 16.94 -24.12 15.88
C SER A 1082 16.49 -25.55 15.64
N ALA A 1083 15.19 -25.80 15.67
CA ALA A 1083 14.60 -27.11 15.39
C ALA A 1083 13.39 -26.91 14.50
N GLU A 1084 13.25 -27.73 13.47
CA GLU A 1084 12.11 -27.79 12.56
C GLU A 1084 11.64 -29.25 12.53
N TYR A 1085 10.41 -29.53 12.95
CA TYR A 1085 9.89 -30.89 13.07
C TYR A 1085 8.49 -31.00 12.47
N ARG A 1086 8.32 -31.82 11.43
CA ARG A 1086 7.05 -32.14 10.80
C ARG A 1086 6.39 -33.31 11.54
N ILE A 1087 5.25 -33.02 12.18
CA ILE A 1087 4.40 -33.99 12.87
C ILE A 1087 3.35 -34.46 11.84
N GLY A 1088 3.57 -35.62 11.22
CA GLY A 1088 2.69 -36.12 10.15
C GLY A 1088 2.82 -35.34 8.84
N ARG A 1089 1.76 -35.30 8.01
CA ARG A 1089 1.76 -34.54 6.74
C ARG A 1089 1.38 -33.07 6.94
N ASN A 1090 0.62 -32.77 7.99
CA ASN A 1090 -0.20 -31.57 8.08
C ASN A 1090 0.21 -30.65 9.25
N LEU A 1091 1.35 -30.89 9.92
CA LEU A 1091 1.81 -30.07 11.03
C LEU A 1091 3.34 -29.98 11.00
N SER A 1092 3.88 -28.79 11.22
CA SER A 1092 5.29 -28.53 11.48
C SER A 1092 5.47 -27.64 12.70
N LEU A 1093 6.54 -27.86 13.42
CA LEU A 1093 7.01 -27.07 14.55
C LEU A 1093 8.34 -26.46 14.14
N ARG A 1094 8.57 -25.20 14.42
CA ARG A 1094 9.85 -24.52 14.29
C ARG A 1094 10.16 -23.87 15.64
N LEU A 1095 11.34 -24.09 16.17
CA LEU A 1095 11.84 -23.43 17.37
C LEU A 1095 13.16 -22.77 16.98
N ASN A 1096 13.42 -21.58 17.49
CA ASN A 1096 14.68 -20.89 17.37
C ASN A 1096 14.99 -20.23 18.71
N TYR A 1097 16.22 -20.35 19.16
CA TYR A 1097 16.70 -19.68 20.35
C TYR A 1097 18.12 -19.26 20.06
N GLU A 1098 18.43 -18.01 20.35
CA GLU A 1098 19.75 -17.44 20.23
C GLU A 1098 20.03 -16.63 21.50
N GLY A 1099 21.25 -16.72 22.00
CA GLY A 1099 21.76 -15.87 23.07
C GLY A 1099 23.03 -15.22 22.58
N TRP A 1100 23.19 -13.95 22.92
CA TRP A 1100 24.35 -13.15 22.57
C TRP A 1100 24.85 -12.45 23.83
N ASN A 1101 26.13 -12.64 24.11
CA ASN A 1101 26.88 -11.89 25.10
C ASN A 1101 27.83 -10.96 24.35
N GLU A 1102 27.59 -9.65 24.42
CA GLU A 1102 28.36 -8.62 23.73
C GLU A 1102 29.07 -7.72 24.74
N PRO A 1103 30.23 -7.15 24.40
CA PRO A 1103 30.89 -6.17 25.25
C PRO A 1103 30.01 -4.94 25.55
N ASN A 1104 30.01 -4.49 26.81
CA ASN A 1104 29.28 -3.32 27.30
C ASN A 1104 27.74 -3.42 27.22
N ARG A 1105 27.18 -4.63 27.21
CA ARG A 1105 25.75 -4.90 27.35
C ARG A 1105 25.52 -6.16 28.17
N ASP A 1106 24.34 -6.25 28.79
CA ASP A 1106 23.90 -7.50 29.41
C ASP A 1106 23.61 -8.56 28.36
N VAL A 1107 23.74 -9.82 28.75
CA VAL A 1107 23.43 -10.97 27.89
C VAL A 1107 21.97 -10.88 27.47
N TYR A 1108 21.73 -10.85 26.16
CA TYR A 1108 20.38 -10.82 25.62
C TYR A 1108 20.04 -12.11 24.90
N HIS A 1109 18.77 -12.48 25.02
CA HIS A 1109 18.21 -13.72 24.51
C HIS A 1109 17.10 -13.40 23.52
N LEU A 1110 17.15 -14.10 22.39
CA LEU A 1110 16.17 -14.02 21.31
C LEU A 1110 15.60 -15.44 21.13
N GLY A 1111 14.42 -15.66 21.66
CA GLY A 1111 13.67 -16.90 21.53
C GLY A 1111 12.54 -16.74 20.52
N GLY A 1112 12.21 -17.83 19.85
CA GLY A 1112 11.11 -17.91 18.91
C GLY A 1112 10.60 -19.34 18.81
N GLY A 1113 9.29 -19.51 18.67
CA GLY A 1113 8.70 -20.82 18.49
C GLY A 1113 7.42 -20.72 17.70
N GLU A 1114 7.34 -21.43 16.58
CA GLU A 1114 6.25 -21.43 15.63
C GLU A 1114 5.68 -22.84 15.45
N ILE A 1115 4.40 -23.03 15.70
CA ILE A 1115 3.67 -24.23 15.25
C ILE A 1115 2.90 -23.85 13.99
N ARG A 1116 3.00 -24.64 12.92
CA ARG A 1116 2.32 -24.45 11.64
C ARG A 1116 1.54 -25.70 11.25
N ALA A 1117 0.22 -25.63 11.19
CA ALA A 1117 -0.61 -26.66 10.57
C ALA A 1117 -0.82 -26.35 9.07
N LEU A 1118 -0.84 -27.38 8.24
CA LEU A 1118 -1.10 -27.38 6.80
C LEU A 1118 -2.33 -28.24 6.56
N PHE A 1119 -3.34 -27.72 5.87
CA PHE A 1119 -4.60 -28.40 5.60
C PHE A 1119 -4.67 -28.75 4.12
#